data_AF-A0AAV6S7X0-F1
#
_entry.id   AF-A0AAV6S7X0-F1
#
_cell.length_a   1.000
_cell.length_b   1.000
_cell.length_c   1.000
_cell.angle_alpha   90.00
_cell.angle_beta   90.00
_cell.angle_gamma   90.00
#
_symmetry.space_group_name_H-M   'P 1'
#
loop_
_entity.id
_entity.type
_entity.pdbx_description
1 polymer ?
#
loop_
_entity_poly.entity_id
_entity_poly.type
_entity_poly.pdbx_seq_one_letter_code
_entity_poly.pdbx_strand_id
1 'polypeptide(L)'
;MSRVSLPELLLLLLFMVQVVVVVRASPGDRLVRKRREWIVPPKALKENVDYTGQTSIARIRSDFESGAIIRYSLEGEGANKYPFNVFIVDPITGYIRVTQKLDRELIDTYNLSGVATYSDGKHAEKKIGIRIKVVDENDNPPVFGPVQKAEVSENSPPGTSVMKMSATDADEPGNVNSKIAYSIINQSPPGDMFSIAPDGTVYVKQPFLDREKDDRYTLTVKAQDLNGAPGGHSATSTATIMIQDVNDNFPTLEKETYSGSIEENAEGVEVMRIKAEDLDVENTDNWEAVYEITQGNEAGYFSIQRDPLTNEGILMLNKAVNYEDVKDLQLGLIVKNKASMFFGSGGSFGGGAGGGGGGGGGGGGGGGGGGGGGGAAGGGFGGGGGGSSSFRYKTYPIKINVKNMPEGPSFSPKIKAIPMSEGGKFNMQEVITRYYAIDQDTGKPAENVRYAKGLDPDNWFTIDPKTAEIKMNKMPDRESPFLVNGTYLAKVLCISEDMPSKTATGTVAIQVEDFNDHCPTLTSDVETMCTTATGVTVVAKDEDVAPNGPPFDFTIVHEDTVGKWRVEYHNDTAAILRAQETLWPDIYEVTVLVKDQQGVACPEPQKVKVRVCTCEDGVVCGKKGSTGQPTKTSELGPAGIGLLFLGLLLLALIPLLLLFCQCGKAAGVAGGFTEMPFDTKSHLINYRTEGQGENTEVPLLTMPTQVDAGDFNIHRNSINANMAGMDFVKSVTSMDGMNGGVYEDDVARHLREEGWGTMNQQMRGSGGGGGGFYSEYESRESARGGMFDGMALPHHFLGQYYTQVRNYLNIYYLEFPVTQR
;
A
#
# COMPACT_ATOMS: atom_id res chain seq x y z
N MET A 1 0.87 -36.12 -76.92
CA MET A 1 -0.07 -36.78 -75.99
C MET A 1 -0.53 -35.71 -75.02
N SER A 2 -1.81 -35.38 -74.79
CA SER A 2 -3.09 -35.70 -75.47
C SER A 2 -4.04 -34.52 -75.14
N ARG A 3 -4.76 -33.88 -76.09
CA ARG A 3 -6.08 -34.25 -76.66
C ARG A 3 -7.14 -34.50 -75.55
N VAL A 4 -8.35 -33.90 -75.51
CA VAL A 4 -9.28 -33.26 -76.51
C VAL A 4 -10.17 -32.21 -75.77
N SER A 5 -10.85 -31.20 -76.35
CA SER A 5 -10.47 -30.10 -77.27
C SER A 5 -11.61 -29.03 -77.35
N LEU A 6 -11.29 -27.79 -77.74
CA LEU A 6 -12.22 -26.78 -78.34
C LEU A 6 -12.42 -27.09 -79.86
N PRO A 7 -13.35 -26.48 -80.66
CA PRO A 7 -13.71 -25.04 -80.65
C PRO A 7 -15.14 -24.58 -81.12
N GLU A 8 -15.36 -23.27 -80.97
CA GLU A 8 -15.95 -22.25 -81.87
C GLU A 8 -17.04 -22.56 -82.94
N LEU A 9 -18.16 -21.82 -82.81
CA LEU A 9 -18.65 -20.78 -83.76
C LEU A 9 -18.78 -21.09 -85.28
N LEU A 10 -19.90 -21.70 -85.73
CA LEU A 10 -20.53 -21.34 -87.02
C LEU A 10 -22.03 -21.76 -87.11
N LEU A 11 -22.67 -21.31 -88.19
CA LEU A 11 -24.01 -21.68 -88.71
C LEU A 11 -25.25 -21.23 -87.92
N LEU A 12 -25.57 -19.94 -88.15
CA LEU A 12 -26.95 -19.49 -88.39
C LEU A 12 -27.61 -20.29 -89.55
N LEU A 13 -28.95 -20.21 -89.58
CA LEU A 13 -29.91 -20.64 -90.62
C LEU A 13 -30.45 -22.08 -90.59
N LEU A 14 -31.75 -22.15 -90.89
CA LEU A 14 -32.55 -23.32 -91.29
C LEU A 14 -32.67 -24.49 -90.30
N PHE A 15 -33.73 -24.46 -89.49
CA PHE A 15 -34.76 -25.52 -89.61
C PHE A 15 -36.17 -25.01 -89.25
N MET A 16 -36.99 -24.83 -90.29
CA MET A 16 -38.45 -24.67 -90.15
C MET A 16 -39.08 -26.05 -90.02
N VAL A 17 -39.72 -26.35 -88.89
CA VAL A 17 -40.75 -27.39 -88.82
C VAL A 17 -41.95 -26.83 -88.06
N GLN A 18 -43.09 -26.75 -88.74
CA GLN A 18 -44.34 -26.28 -88.12
C GLN A 18 -44.95 -27.38 -87.28
N VAL A 19 -45.12 -27.16 -85.97
CA VAL A 19 -46.14 -27.87 -85.19
C VAL A 19 -47.45 -27.10 -85.34
N VAL A 20 -48.24 -27.46 -86.35
CA VAL A 20 -49.56 -26.86 -86.57
C VAL A 20 -50.56 -27.43 -85.56
N VAL A 21 -50.63 -26.82 -84.37
CA VAL A 21 -51.72 -27.08 -83.42
C VAL A 21 -52.99 -26.44 -83.99
N VAL A 22 -53.85 -27.26 -84.61
CA VAL A 22 -55.16 -26.82 -85.13
C VAL A 22 -56.12 -26.58 -83.97
N VAL A 23 -56.00 -25.42 -83.32
CA VAL A 23 -57.04 -24.91 -82.43
C VAL A 23 -58.23 -24.51 -83.31
N ARG A 24 -59.32 -25.29 -83.26
CA ARG A 24 -60.61 -24.87 -83.82
C ARG A 24 -61.13 -23.70 -83.01
N ALA A 25 -61.03 -22.50 -83.56
CA ALA A 25 -61.67 -21.32 -82.98
C ALA A 25 -63.20 -21.49 -83.01
N SER A 26 -63.86 -21.19 -81.90
CA SER A 26 -65.31 -21.09 -81.85
C SER A 26 -65.76 -19.82 -82.58
N PRO A 27 -66.86 -19.83 -83.36
CA PRO A 27 -67.38 -18.64 -84.04
C PRO A 27 -68.01 -17.68 -83.03
N GLY A 28 -67.17 -16.94 -82.30
CA GLY A 28 -67.56 -16.00 -81.24
C GLY A 28 -66.39 -15.26 -80.58
N ASP A 29 -65.18 -15.84 -80.60
CA ASP A 29 -64.00 -15.21 -79.98
C ASP A 29 -63.52 -13.99 -80.76
N ARG A 30 -63.81 -12.80 -80.23
CA ARG A 30 -63.35 -11.51 -80.78
C ARG A 30 -61.83 -11.40 -80.65
N LEU A 31 -61.11 -11.59 -81.75
CA LEU A 31 -59.65 -11.45 -81.83
C LEU A 31 -59.17 -10.03 -81.46
N VAL A 32 -58.88 -9.79 -80.18
CA VAL A 32 -58.30 -8.53 -79.69
C VAL A 32 -56.80 -8.49 -80.05
N ARG A 33 -56.50 -7.86 -81.19
CA ARG A 33 -55.13 -7.61 -81.65
C ARG A 33 -54.43 -6.59 -80.75
N LYS A 34 -53.80 -7.04 -79.65
CA LYS A 34 -52.97 -6.20 -78.77
C LYS A 34 -51.69 -5.71 -79.45
N ARG A 35 -51.80 -4.73 -80.36
CA ARG A 35 -50.67 -3.93 -80.82
C ARG A 35 -50.37 -2.89 -79.75
N ARG A 36 -49.41 -3.18 -78.86
CA ARG A 36 -48.81 -2.12 -78.02
C ARG A 36 -48.08 -1.17 -78.97
N GLU A 37 -48.68 -0.02 -79.27
CA GLU A 37 -47.96 1.04 -79.98
C GLU A 37 -46.87 1.61 -79.06
N TRP A 38 -45.78 2.07 -79.68
CA TRP A 38 -44.59 2.45 -78.95
C TRP A 38 -44.84 3.74 -78.18
N ILE A 39 -44.64 3.71 -76.86
CA ILE A 39 -44.20 4.91 -76.16
C ILE A 39 -42.85 5.26 -76.80
N VAL A 40 -42.81 6.35 -77.57
CA VAL A 40 -41.53 6.94 -77.99
C VAL A 40 -40.75 7.16 -76.69
N PRO A 41 -39.54 6.57 -76.52
CA PRO A 41 -38.85 6.61 -75.24
C PRO A 41 -38.74 8.07 -74.81
N PRO A 42 -39.29 8.44 -73.63
CA PRO A 42 -39.49 9.82 -73.27
C PRO A 42 -38.16 10.54 -73.35
N LYS A 43 -38.13 11.61 -74.15
CA LYS A 43 -36.92 12.42 -74.36
C LYS A 43 -36.35 12.76 -72.99
N ALA A 44 -35.13 12.33 -72.71
CA ALA A 44 -34.49 12.56 -71.43
C ALA A 44 -34.46 14.08 -71.15
N LEU A 45 -35.07 14.49 -70.04
CA LEU A 45 -35.22 15.90 -69.69
C LEU A 45 -34.16 16.25 -68.67
N LYS A 46 -33.19 17.09 -69.06
CA LYS A 46 -32.23 17.66 -68.12
C LYS A 46 -32.94 18.69 -67.25
N GLU A 47 -32.60 18.77 -65.98
CA GLU A 47 -33.12 19.84 -65.15
C GLU A 47 -32.57 21.22 -65.55
N ASN A 48 -33.13 22.27 -64.96
CA ASN A 48 -32.79 23.67 -65.22
C ASN A 48 -32.97 24.17 -66.68
N VAL A 49 -33.16 23.29 -67.66
CA VAL A 49 -33.44 23.58 -69.07
C VAL A 49 -34.91 23.97 -69.25
N ASP A 50 -35.14 25.00 -70.06
CA ASP A 50 -36.49 25.42 -70.44
C ASP A 50 -37.06 24.55 -71.59
N TYR A 51 -38.10 23.78 -71.27
CA TYR A 51 -38.84 22.96 -72.23
C TYR A 51 -40.15 23.60 -72.71
N THR A 52 -40.55 24.75 -72.19
CA THR A 52 -41.86 25.37 -72.47
C THR A 52 -42.03 25.72 -73.96
N GLY A 53 -40.97 26.20 -74.60
CA GLY A 53 -40.91 26.50 -76.04
C GLY A 53 -40.96 25.26 -76.95
N GLN A 54 -40.88 24.04 -76.41
CA GLN A 54 -40.91 22.81 -77.22
C GLN A 54 -42.37 22.37 -77.49
N THR A 55 -42.60 21.86 -78.69
CA THR A 55 -43.93 21.48 -79.18
C THR A 55 -44.50 20.24 -78.46
N SER A 56 -43.64 19.27 -78.14
CA SER A 56 -43.96 18.13 -77.27
C SER A 56 -42.69 17.42 -76.80
N ILE A 57 -42.76 16.76 -75.63
CA ILE A 57 -41.72 15.84 -75.13
C ILE A 57 -42.03 14.37 -75.41
N ALA A 58 -43.32 14.06 -75.56
CA ALA A 58 -43.86 12.72 -75.82
C ALA A 58 -45.27 12.87 -76.43
N ARG A 59 -45.83 11.75 -76.94
CA ARG A 59 -47.21 11.68 -77.42
C ARG A 59 -47.84 10.36 -76.98
N ILE A 60 -49.05 10.41 -76.43
CA ILE A 60 -49.92 9.24 -76.27
C ILE A 60 -50.94 9.18 -77.42
N ARG A 61 -51.31 7.97 -77.84
CA ARG A 61 -52.24 7.73 -78.94
C ARG A 61 -53.00 6.42 -78.75
N SER A 62 -54.20 6.35 -79.32
CA SER A 62 -55.05 5.16 -79.43
C SER A 62 -55.42 4.93 -80.90
N ASP A 63 -55.50 3.68 -81.35
CA ASP A 63 -55.92 3.34 -82.72
C ASP A 63 -57.45 3.48 -82.93
N PHE A 64 -58.23 3.36 -81.85
CA PHE A 64 -59.66 3.71 -81.78
C PHE A 64 -60.00 5.15 -82.20
N GLU A 65 -59.04 6.08 -82.33
CA GLU A 65 -59.21 7.40 -82.97
C GLU A 65 -59.86 7.30 -84.37
N SER A 66 -59.65 6.18 -85.06
CA SER A 66 -60.19 5.92 -86.40
C SER A 66 -61.71 5.74 -86.47
N GLY A 67 -62.39 5.58 -85.32
CA GLY A 67 -63.85 5.37 -85.27
C GLY A 67 -64.60 6.13 -84.18
N ALA A 68 -63.92 6.86 -83.29
CA ALA A 68 -64.55 7.64 -82.23
C ALA A 68 -63.70 8.86 -81.83
N ILE A 69 -64.36 9.91 -81.33
CA ILE A 69 -63.68 11.04 -80.70
C ILE A 69 -63.17 10.60 -79.33
N ILE A 70 -61.84 10.61 -79.16
CA ILE A 70 -61.15 10.27 -77.92
C ILE A 70 -60.61 11.55 -77.29
N ARG A 71 -60.65 11.62 -75.96
CA ARG A 71 -60.03 12.66 -75.14
C ARG A 71 -58.91 12.07 -74.29
N TYR A 72 -57.75 12.73 -74.33
CA TYR A 72 -56.57 12.36 -73.55
C TYR A 72 -56.46 13.16 -72.26
N SER A 73 -55.97 12.53 -71.18
CA SER A 73 -55.61 13.18 -69.93
C SER A 73 -54.41 12.47 -69.26
N LEU A 74 -53.78 13.16 -68.31
CA LEU A 74 -52.71 12.62 -67.46
C LEU A 74 -53.18 12.55 -66.01
N GLU A 75 -52.86 11.44 -65.34
CA GLU A 75 -53.00 11.28 -63.90
C GLU A 75 -51.63 11.01 -63.26
N GLY A 76 -51.38 11.59 -62.10
CA GLY A 76 -50.13 11.41 -61.35
C GLY A 76 -49.55 12.72 -60.80
N GLU A 77 -48.47 12.54 -60.07
CA GLU A 77 -47.54 13.59 -59.62
C GLU A 77 -46.94 14.31 -60.83
N GLY A 78 -46.87 15.64 -60.80
CA GLY A 78 -46.56 16.45 -61.98
C GLY A 78 -47.78 16.74 -62.88
N ALA A 79 -48.94 16.15 -62.65
CA ALA A 79 -50.15 16.37 -63.47
C ALA A 79 -51.36 16.77 -62.60
N ASN A 80 -52.15 15.79 -62.14
CA ASN A 80 -53.36 16.01 -61.33
C ASN A 80 -53.14 15.80 -59.82
N LYS A 81 -51.89 15.58 -59.40
CA LYS A 81 -51.42 15.67 -58.01
C LYS A 81 -50.30 16.72 -57.95
N TYR A 82 -50.06 17.24 -56.75
CA TYR A 82 -48.92 18.13 -56.50
C TYR A 82 -47.58 17.46 -56.90
N PRO A 83 -46.61 18.19 -57.46
CA PRO A 83 -46.75 19.54 -58.03
C PRO A 83 -47.67 19.51 -59.27
N PHE A 84 -48.66 20.41 -59.30
CA PHE A 84 -49.73 20.35 -60.30
C PHE A 84 -49.29 20.96 -61.64
N ASN A 85 -49.83 20.44 -62.75
CA ASN A 85 -49.67 20.97 -64.10
C ASN A 85 -48.24 21.04 -64.68
N VAL A 86 -47.22 20.45 -64.04
CA VAL A 86 -45.84 20.37 -64.57
C VAL A 86 -45.83 19.75 -65.98
N PHE A 87 -46.62 18.69 -66.16
CA PHE A 87 -46.86 18.01 -67.42
C PHE A 87 -48.34 18.12 -67.81
N ILE A 88 -48.60 18.72 -68.96
CA ILE A 88 -49.94 18.83 -69.55
C ILE A 88 -50.01 18.02 -70.84
N VAL A 89 -51.19 17.48 -71.16
CA VAL A 89 -51.46 16.81 -72.45
C VAL A 89 -52.54 17.57 -73.20
N ASP A 90 -52.34 17.77 -74.49
CA ASP A 90 -53.40 18.22 -75.40
C ASP A 90 -54.50 17.13 -75.47
N PRO A 91 -55.74 17.43 -75.05
CA PRO A 91 -56.79 16.42 -74.95
C PRO A 91 -57.30 15.93 -76.32
N ILE A 92 -56.94 16.57 -77.44
CA ILE A 92 -57.32 16.16 -78.79
C ILE A 92 -56.16 15.47 -79.51
N THR A 93 -54.95 16.02 -79.44
CA THR A 93 -53.81 15.48 -80.20
C THR A 93 -52.98 14.44 -79.43
N GLY A 94 -53.07 14.42 -78.10
CA GLY A 94 -52.31 13.51 -77.24
C GLY A 94 -50.84 13.91 -77.02
N TYR A 95 -50.42 15.09 -77.50
CA TYR A 95 -49.07 15.62 -77.26
C TYR A 95 -48.89 16.09 -75.82
N ILE A 96 -47.81 15.64 -75.17
CA ILE A 96 -47.43 16.00 -73.81
C ILE A 96 -46.39 17.13 -73.85
N ARG A 97 -46.58 18.17 -73.04
CA ARG A 97 -45.68 19.34 -72.90
C ARG A 97 -45.36 19.60 -71.43
N VAL A 98 -44.20 20.20 -71.20
CA VAL A 98 -43.76 20.69 -69.88
C VAL A 98 -44.10 22.18 -69.77
N THR A 99 -44.56 22.62 -68.61
CA THR A 99 -45.04 24.01 -68.36
C THR A 99 -44.05 24.88 -67.59
N GLN A 100 -43.05 24.26 -66.96
CA GLN A 100 -42.05 24.89 -66.09
C GLN A 100 -40.69 24.22 -66.27
N LYS A 101 -39.66 24.77 -65.63
CA LYS A 101 -38.39 24.05 -65.45
C LYS A 101 -38.59 22.83 -64.53
N LEU A 102 -37.72 21.85 -64.71
CA LEU A 102 -37.58 20.70 -63.81
C LEU A 102 -36.33 20.88 -62.94
N ASP A 103 -36.35 20.18 -61.83
CA ASP A 103 -35.46 20.21 -60.66
C ASP A 103 -35.53 18.77 -60.12
N ARG A 104 -34.38 18.08 -60.05
CA ARG A 104 -34.27 16.64 -59.80
C ARG A 104 -34.12 16.35 -58.31
N GLU A 105 -33.50 17.25 -57.55
CA GLU A 105 -33.39 17.19 -56.09
C GLU A 105 -34.78 17.28 -55.45
N LEU A 106 -35.70 18.01 -56.08
CA LEU A 106 -37.12 18.04 -55.71
C LEU A 106 -37.86 16.77 -56.17
N ILE A 107 -37.78 16.37 -57.45
CA ILE A 107 -38.39 15.12 -57.97
C ILE A 107 -37.56 14.52 -59.12
N ASP A 108 -36.93 13.36 -58.88
CA ASP A 108 -36.10 12.64 -59.85
C ASP A 108 -36.90 11.94 -60.96
N THR A 109 -38.05 11.33 -60.62
CA THR A 109 -38.79 10.40 -61.49
C THR A 109 -40.30 10.56 -61.37
N TYR A 110 -40.90 11.28 -62.33
CA TYR A 110 -42.34 11.42 -62.45
C TYR A 110 -42.96 10.14 -63.04
N ASN A 111 -43.80 9.44 -62.25
CA ASN A 111 -44.51 8.23 -62.66
C ASN A 111 -45.97 8.56 -63.00
N LEU A 112 -46.20 9.04 -64.22
CA LEU A 112 -47.50 9.43 -64.75
C LEU A 112 -48.29 8.24 -65.33
N SER A 113 -49.61 8.40 -65.44
CA SER A 113 -50.52 7.51 -66.15
C SER A 113 -51.26 8.27 -67.24
N GLY A 114 -51.01 7.91 -68.51
CA GLY A 114 -51.81 8.37 -69.65
C GLY A 114 -53.17 7.68 -69.67
N VAL A 115 -54.23 8.46 -69.87
CA VAL A 115 -55.61 8.01 -69.90
C VAL A 115 -56.25 8.45 -71.21
N ALA A 116 -56.97 7.54 -71.87
CA ALA A 116 -57.79 7.83 -73.04
C ALA A 116 -59.26 7.55 -72.70
N THR A 117 -60.15 8.46 -73.07
CA THR A 117 -61.60 8.38 -72.78
C THR A 117 -62.41 8.66 -74.03
N TYR A 118 -63.57 8.01 -74.17
CA TYR A 118 -64.57 8.40 -75.17
C TYR A 118 -65.35 9.64 -74.71
N SER A 119 -66.15 10.22 -75.61
CA SER A 119 -67.04 11.35 -75.31
C SER A 119 -68.11 11.06 -74.23
N ASP A 120 -68.36 9.80 -73.90
CA ASP A 120 -69.26 9.38 -72.81
C ASP A 120 -68.56 9.19 -71.46
N GLY A 121 -67.27 9.54 -71.37
CA GLY A 121 -66.44 9.45 -70.17
C GLY A 121 -65.87 8.06 -69.86
N LYS A 122 -66.26 7.00 -70.59
CA LYS A 122 -65.66 5.67 -70.40
C LYS A 122 -64.22 5.64 -70.90
N HIS A 123 -63.36 4.88 -70.22
CA HIS A 123 -62.00 4.64 -70.70
C HIS A 123 -62.02 3.90 -72.05
N ALA A 124 -61.36 4.48 -73.05
CA ALA A 124 -61.21 3.88 -74.39
C ALA A 124 -60.09 2.84 -74.43
N GLU A 125 -59.08 2.99 -73.56
CA GLU A 125 -57.93 2.10 -73.44
C GLU A 125 -57.58 1.85 -71.98
N LYS A 126 -56.77 0.81 -71.71
CA LYS A 126 -56.17 0.65 -70.38
C LYS A 126 -55.13 1.75 -70.15
N LYS A 127 -55.17 2.37 -68.96
CA LYS A 127 -54.20 3.39 -68.50
C LYS A 127 -52.76 2.93 -68.77
N ILE A 128 -51.98 3.79 -69.42
CA ILE A 128 -50.60 3.52 -69.86
C ILE A 128 -49.61 4.22 -68.92
N GLY A 129 -48.65 3.48 -68.37
CA GLY A 129 -47.62 4.05 -67.50
C GLY A 129 -46.58 4.83 -68.30
N ILE A 130 -46.32 6.07 -67.89
CA ILE A 130 -45.35 6.99 -68.50
C ILE A 130 -44.36 7.40 -67.40
N ARG A 131 -43.15 6.86 -67.43
CA ARG A 131 -42.07 7.26 -66.51
C ARG A 131 -41.20 8.31 -67.19
N ILE A 132 -41.14 9.51 -66.61
CA ILE A 132 -40.22 10.56 -67.03
C ILE A 132 -39.15 10.66 -65.94
N LYS A 133 -37.92 10.23 -66.25
CA LYS A 133 -36.75 10.50 -65.40
C LYS A 133 -36.17 11.86 -65.77
N VAL A 134 -35.89 12.69 -64.78
CA VAL A 134 -35.07 13.88 -64.91
C VAL A 134 -33.59 13.47 -64.98
N VAL A 135 -32.79 14.17 -65.76
CA VAL A 135 -31.35 13.96 -65.90
C VAL A 135 -30.61 15.04 -65.16
N ASP A 136 -29.75 14.57 -64.26
CA ASP A 136 -28.77 15.29 -63.46
C ASP A 136 -27.99 16.35 -64.26
N GLU A 137 -27.91 17.56 -63.72
CA GLU A 137 -26.87 18.55 -63.96
C GLU A 137 -26.07 18.77 -62.66
N ASN A 138 -24.83 19.26 -62.75
CA ASN A 138 -23.98 19.46 -61.57
C ASN A 138 -24.20 20.88 -61.01
N ASP A 139 -25.29 21.13 -60.27
CA ASP A 139 -25.63 22.48 -59.78
C ASP A 139 -25.64 22.65 -58.24
N ASN A 140 -25.54 21.56 -57.46
CA ASN A 140 -25.34 21.63 -56.02
C ASN A 140 -23.85 21.50 -55.67
N PRO A 141 -23.31 22.32 -54.75
CA PRO A 141 -21.95 22.13 -54.24
C PRO A 141 -21.93 21.17 -53.04
N PRO A 142 -20.84 20.39 -52.83
CA PRO A 142 -20.67 19.56 -51.64
C PRO A 142 -20.78 20.37 -50.33
N VAL A 143 -21.49 19.87 -49.33
CA VAL A 143 -21.67 20.53 -48.01
C VAL A 143 -21.12 19.65 -46.88
N PHE A 144 -20.26 20.21 -46.03
CA PHE A 144 -19.74 19.52 -44.85
C PHE A 144 -20.77 19.41 -43.71
N GLY A 145 -20.80 18.26 -43.05
CA GLY A 145 -21.51 18.11 -41.76
C GLY A 145 -20.72 18.68 -40.57
N PRO A 146 -21.28 18.61 -39.35
CA PRO A 146 -20.57 19.03 -38.13
C PRO A 146 -19.29 18.22 -37.91
N VAL A 147 -18.14 18.89 -37.93
CA VAL A 147 -16.83 18.28 -37.72
C VAL A 147 -16.51 18.28 -36.22
N GLN A 148 -16.32 17.09 -35.64
CA GLN A 148 -15.85 16.97 -34.26
C GLN A 148 -14.32 17.14 -34.19
N LYS A 149 -13.81 17.53 -33.02
CA LYS A 149 -12.37 17.45 -32.75
C LYS A 149 -11.92 15.99 -32.77
N ALA A 150 -10.68 15.77 -33.17
CA ALA A 150 -10.02 14.47 -33.07
C ALA A 150 -8.81 14.56 -32.15
N GLU A 151 -8.36 13.42 -31.65
CA GLU A 151 -7.20 13.30 -30.77
C GLU A 151 -6.31 12.18 -31.30
N VAL A 152 -4.99 12.37 -31.21
CA VAL A 152 -3.99 11.36 -31.61
C VAL A 152 -2.78 11.49 -30.69
N SER A 153 -2.27 10.37 -30.18
CA SER A 153 -1.06 10.37 -29.37
C SER A 153 0.15 10.80 -30.20
N GLU A 154 1.06 11.54 -29.60
CA GLU A 154 2.36 11.80 -30.23
C GLU A 154 3.19 10.52 -30.43
N ASN A 155 4.28 10.63 -31.17
CA ASN A 155 5.05 9.48 -31.66
C ASN A 155 4.23 8.42 -32.45
N SER A 156 2.96 8.70 -32.79
CA SER A 156 2.10 7.79 -33.57
C SER A 156 2.73 7.48 -34.94
N PRO A 157 2.76 6.19 -35.35
CA PRO A 157 3.41 5.81 -36.60
C PRO A 157 2.67 6.36 -37.83
N PRO A 158 3.38 6.70 -38.93
CA PRO A 158 2.77 7.08 -40.20
C PRO A 158 1.76 6.04 -40.69
N GLY A 159 0.62 6.51 -41.20
CA GLY A 159 -0.52 5.66 -41.55
C GLY A 159 -1.51 5.40 -40.40
N THR A 160 -1.27 5.92 -39.19
CA THR A 160 -2.28 5.96 -38.13
C THR A 160 -3.47 6.81 -38.56
N SER A 161 -4.69 6.24 -38.54
CA SER A 161 -5.93 6.96 -38.87
C SER A 161 -6.38 7.81 -37.69
N VAL A 162 -6.62 9.10 -37.92
CA VAL A 162 -6.96 10.09 -36.88
C VAL A 162 -8.45 10.40 -36.86
N MET A 163 -9.04 10.68 -38.02
CA MET A 163 -10.46 11.02 -38.15
C MET A 163 -10.96 10.80 -39.57
N LYS A 164 -12.28 10.87 -39.76
CA LYS A 164 -12.89 10.84 -41.10
C LYS A 164 -13.75 12.07 -41.34
N MET A 165 -13.37 12.84 -42.36
CA MET A 165 -14.14 13.97 -42.86
C MET A 165 -15.34 13.46 -43.68
N SER A 166 -16.47 14.15 -43.58
CA SER A 166 -17.67 13.84 -44.35
C SER A 166 -18.37 15.12 -44.80
N ALA A 167 -18.59 15.19 -46.11
CA ALA A 167 -19.48 16.09 -46.78
C ALA A 167 -20.51 15.26 -47.58
N THR A 168 -21.66 15.87 -47.83
CA THR A 168 -22.76 15.32 -48.63
C THR A 168 -23.00 16.21 -49.83
N ASP A 169 -23.32 15.59 -50.95
CA ASP A 169 -23.80 16.25 -52.16
C ASP A 169 -25.30 15.95 -52.36
N ALA A 170 -26.01 16.81 -53.08
CA ALA A 170 -27.43 16.62 -53.37
C ALA A 170 -27.68 15.92 -54.72
N ASP A 171 -26.76 16.08 -55.69
CA ASP A 171 -26.82 15.56 -57.06
C ASP A 171 -26.96 14.01 -57.13
N GLU A 172 -27.22 13.43 -58.32
CA GLU A 172 -27.63 12.03 -58.45
C GLU A 172 -26.66 11.04 -57.77
N PRO A 173 -27.10 10.27 -56.74
CA PRO A 173 -26.21 9.49 -55.91
C PRO A 173 -25.52 8.37 -56.69
N GLY A 174 -24.20 8.47 -56.82
CA GLY A 174 -23.37 7.53 -57.58
C GLY A 174 -23.11 7.95 -59.03
N ASN A 175 -23.63 9.10 -59.47
CA ASN A 175 -23.11 9.81 -60.62
C ASN A 175 -21.69 10.37 -60.32
N VAL A 176 -21.00 10.94 -61.30
CA VAL A 176 -19.76 11.69 -61.06
C VAL A 176 -20.01 12.99 -60.30
N ASN A 177 -21.17 13.63 -60.51
CA ASN A 177 -21.57 14.88 -59.87
C ASN A 177 -21.53 14.72 -58.35
N SER A 178 -22.38 13.85 -57.77
CA SER A 178 -22.40 13.57 -56.33
C SER A 178 -21.12 12.92 -55.75
N LYS A 179 -20.06 12.70 -56.55
CA LYS A 179 -18.88 11.93 -56.14
C LYS A 179 -17.77 12.83 -55.59
N ILE A 180 -17.86 13.10 -54.29
CA ILE A 180 -16.88 13.92 -53.56
C ILE A 180 -15.51 13.22 -53.47
N ALA A 181 -14.44 14.00 -53.66
CA ALA A 181 -13.08 13.71 -53.21
C ALA A 181 -12.57 14.81 -52.26
N TYR A 182 -11.73 14.43 -51.29
CA TYR A 182 -11.21 15.33 -50.26
C TYR A 182 -9.72 15.65 -50.43
N SER A 183 -9.29 16.85 -50.03
CA SER A 183 -7.88 17.26 -49.99
C SER A 183 -7.61 18.29 -48.89
N ILE A 184 -6.40 18.33 -48.34
CA ILE A 184 -5.98 19.39 -47.40
C ILE A 184 -5.47 20.57 -48.23
N ILE A 185 -6.04 21.76 -48.00
CA ILE A 185 -5.57 23.03 -48.59
C ILE A 185 -4.44 23.63 -47.75
N ASN A 186 -4.58 23.57 -46.42
CA ASN A 186 -3.68 24.22 -45.47
C ASN A 186 -3.62 23.45 -44.15
N GLN A 187 -2.46 23.51 -43.49
CA GLN A 187 -2.22 23.02 -42.14
C GLN A 187 -1.60 24.15 -41.31
N SER A 188 -2.15 24.42 -40.14
CA SER A 188 -1.57 25.33 -39.15
C SER A 188 -1.43 24.57 -37.81
N PRO A 189 -0.24 24.45 -37.21
CA PRO A 189 1.09 24.90 -37.68
C PRO A 189 1.54 24.28 -39.02
N PRO A 190 2.33 24.98 -39.84
CA PRO A 190 2.82 24.44 -41.12
C PRO A 190 3.84 23.33 -40.90
N GLY A 191 3.72 22.22 -41.61
CA GLY A 191 4.64 21.08 -41.45
C GLY A 191 4.31 19.83 -42.27
N ASP A 192 3.14 19.73 -42.91
CA ASP A 192 2.74 18.55 -43.70
C ASP A 192 2.80 17.26 -42.85
N MET A 193 2.24 17.35 -41.64
CA MET A 193 2.19 16.31 -40.61
C MET A 193 1.05 15.32 -40.85
N PHE A 194 -0.02 15.76 -41.52
CA PHE A 194 -1.21 14.97 -41.82
C PHE A 194 -1.45 14.87 -43.32
N SER A 195 -2.02 13.74 -43.73
CA SER A 195 -2.51 13.50 -45.09
C SER A 195 -3.98 13.13 -45.06
N ILE A 196 -4.70 13.31 -46.16
CA ILE A 196 -6.09 12.87 -46.30
C ILE A 196 -6.22 12.01 -47.55
N ALA A 197 -6.93 10.89 -47.43
CA ALA A 197 -7.29 10.06 -48.57
C ALA A 197 -8.53 10.62 -49.29
N PRO A 198 -8.75 10.30 -50.59
CA PRO A 198 -9.90 10.78 -51.34
C PRO A 198 -11.27 10.37 -50.78
N ASP A 199 -11.33 9.44 -49.82
CA ASP A 199 -12.55 9.01 -49.12
C ASP A 199 -12.88 9.84 -47.85
N GLY A 200 -12.03 10.83 -47.52
CA GLY A 200 -12.17 11.70 -46.36
C GLY A 200 -11.39 11.26 -45.12
N THR A 201 -10.73 10.09 -45.14
CA THR A 201 -9.99 9.60 -43.96
C THR A 201 -8.64 10.31 -43.83
N VAL A 202 -8.38 10.90 -42.66
CA VAL A 202 -7.17 11.64 -42.30
C VAL A 202 -6.20 10.72 -41.58
N TYR A 203 -4.93 10.74 -42.00
CA TYR A 203 -3.85 9.90 -41.48
C TYR A 203 -2.64 10.74 -41.06
N VAL A 204 -1.96 10.29 -40.00
CA VAL A 204 -0.60 10.74 -39.64
C VAL A 204 0.34 10.46 -40.81
N LYS A 205 1.12 11.46 -41.22
CA LYS A 205 2.05 11.40 -42.36
C LYS A 205 3.51 11.32 -41.92
N GLN A 206 3.88 12.05 -40.87
CA GLN A 206 5.24 12.13 -40.34
C GLN A 206 5.36 11.33 -39.03
N PRO A 207 6.50 10.67 -38.76
CA PRO A 207 6.70 9.88 -37.54
C PRO A 207 7.06 10.72 -36.30
N PHE A 208 7.14 12.05 -36.44
CA PHE A 208 7.53 13.01 -35.40
C PHE A 208 6.37 13.98 -35.10
N LEU A 209 5.21 13.42 -34.73
CA LEU A 209 4.27 14.19 -33.91
C LEU A 209 4.88 14.33 -32.50
N ASP A 210 4.87 15.56 -32.00
CA ASP A 210 5.62 16.10 -30.86
C ASP A 210 4.73 17.23 -30.30
N ARG A 211 4.28 17.07 -29.04
CA ARG A 211 3.25 17.88 -28.37
C ARG A 211 3.86 19.05 -27.60
N GLU A 212 5.08 18.90 -27.11
CA GLU A 212 5.89 19.94 -26.45
C GLU A 212 6.12 21.12 -27.42
N LYS A 213 6.26 20.82 -28.71
CA LYS A 213 6.40 21.79 -29.79
C LYS A 213 5.07 22.33 -30.31
N ASP A 214 4.11 21.47 -30.63
CA ASP A 214 2.85 21.85 -31.32
C ASP A 214 1.64 21.02 -30.85
N ASP A 215 1.01 21.43 -29.73
CA ASP A 215 -0.11 20.73 -29.05
C ASP A 215 -1.36 20.43 -29.91
N ARG A 216 -1.55 21.20 -30.99
CA ARG A 216 -2.82 21.25 -31.74
C ARG A 216 -2.61 21.68 -33.18
N TYR A 217 -3.12 20.86 -34.10
CA TYR A 217 -3.13 21.14 -35.53
C TYR A 217 -4.55 21.46 -36.02
N THR A 218 -4.67 22.46 -36.88
CA THR A 218 -5.89 22.82 -37.59
C THR A 218 -5.70 22.62 -39.09
N LEU A 219 -6.50 21.74 -39.67
CA LEU A 219 -6.53 21.43 -41.10
C LEU A 219 -7.66 22.21 -41.76
N THR A 220 -7.37 22.87 -42.88
CA THR A 220 -8.40 23.36 -43.81
C THR A 220 -8.59 22.33 -44.91
N VAL A 221 -9.71 21.61 -44.88
CA VAL A 221 -10.03 20.52 -45.81
C VAL A 221 -10.99 21.02 -46.88
N LYS A 222 -10.71 20.67 -48.14
CA LYS A 222 -11.61 20.82 -49.30
C LYS A 222 -12.43 19.54 -49.48
N ALA A 223 -13.71 19.68 -49.76
CA ALA A 223 -14.51 18.66 -50.45
C ALA A 223 -14.79 19.17 -51.87
N GLN A 224 -14.59 18.35 -52.89
CA GLN A 224 -14.87 18.72 -54.29
C GLN A 224 -15.60 17.58 -54.99
N ASP A 225 -16.66 17.92 -55.73
CA ASP A 225 -17.44 17.03 -56.59
C ASP A 225 -16.59 16.46 -57.77
N LEU A 226 -17.24 15.76 -58.73
CA LEU A 226 -16.59 15.24 -59.95
C LEU A 226 -15.32 14.41 -59.69
N ASN A 227 -15.25 13.72 -58.55
CA ASN A 227 -14.07 13.01 -58.03
C ASN A 227 -12.82 13.93 -57.90
N GLY A 228 -13.01 15.21 -57.55
CA GLY A 228 -11.94 16.20 -57.45
C GLY A 228 -11.40 16.70 -58.79
N ALA A 229 -12.17 16.55 -59.89
CA ALA A 229 -11.73 17.00 -61.21
C ALA A 229 -11.67 18.54 -61.33
N PRO A 230 -10.81 19.09 -62.21
CA PRO A 230 -10.83 20.52 -62.53
C PRO A 230 -12.18 20.95 -63.12
N GLY A 231 -12.74 22.06 -62.63
CA GLY A 231 -14.05 22.59 -63.01
C GLY A 231 -15.17 22.28 -62.00
N GLY A 232 -14.97 21.29 -61.14
CA GLY A 232 -15.92 20.88 -60.11
C GLY A 232 -16.12 21.88 -58.95
N HIS A 233 -17.34 21.95 -58.40
CA HIS A 233 -17.71 22.75 -57.23
C HIS A 233 -17.14 22.19 -55.92
N SER A 234 -16.97 23.06 -54.93
CA SER A 234 -16.31 22.69 -53.68
C SER A 234 -16.65 23.59 -52.50
N ALA A 235 -16.78 22.98 -51.33
CA ALA A 235 -16.75 23.67 -50.04
C ALA A 235 -15.44 23.40 -49.28
N THR A 236 -15.24 24.16 -48.20
CA THR A 236 -14.16 23.97 -47.25
C THR A 236 -14.70 23.85 -45.83
N SER A 237 -13.97 23.13 -44.97
CA SER A 237 -14.25 23.04 -43.54
C SER A 237 -12.94 22.94 -42.76
N THR A 238 -12.98 23.33 -41.49
CA THR A 238 -11.85 23.22 -40.56
C THR A 238 -12.00 21.99 -39.68
N ALA A 239 -10.93 21.20 -39.57
CA ALA A 239 -10.82 20.12 -38.61
C ALA A 239 -9.70 20.45 -37.60
N THR A 240 -9.93 20.16 -36.32
CA THR A 240 -8.94 20.37 -35.25
C THR A 240 -8.55 19.04 -34.64
N ILE A 241 -7.25 18.78 -34.66
CA ILE A 241 -6.61 17.60 -34.08
C ILE A 241 -5.83 18.08 -32.86
N MET A 242 -6.13 17.54 -31.68
CA MET A 242 -5.30 17.69 -30.49
C MET A 242 -4.26 16.56 -30.47
N ILE A 243 -3.05 16.84 -30.01
CA ILE A 243 -2.05 15.82 -29.73
C ILE A 243 -2.18 15.38 -28.27
N GLN A 244 -2.18 14.06 -28.02
CA GLN A 244 -2.19 13.50 -26.67
C GLN A 244 -0.76 13.20 -26.19
N ASP A 245 -0.54 13.54 -24.93
CA ASP A 245 0.71 13.46 -24.16
C ASP A 245 1.21 12.02 -23.94
N VAL A 246 2.49 11.79 -24.18
CA VAL A 246 3.19 10.51 -23.98
C VAL A 246 4.56 10.80 -23.35
N ASN A 247 4.88 10.18 -22.21
CA ASN A 247 6.16 10.39 -21.52
C ASN A 247 7.38 9.96 -22.37
N ASP A 248 7.92 10.89 -23.15
CA ASP A 248 9.19 10.75 -23.88
C ASP A 248 10.26 11.78 -23.48
N ASN A 249 9.91 12.71 -22.57
CA ASN A 249 10.85 13.57 -21.85
C ASN A 249 11.25 12.94 -20.50
N PHE A 250 12.50 13.20 -20.09
CA PHE A 250 13.00 12.85 -18.76
C PHE A 250 12.95 14.10 -17.85
N PRO A 251 12.59 13.95 -16.57
CA PRO A 251 12.61 15.06 -15.63
C PRO A 251 14.06 15.38 -15.32
N THR A 252 14.40 16.66 -15.37
CA THR A 252 15.75 17.16 -15.10
C THR A 252 15.73 18.11 -13.92
N LEU A 253 16.77 18.06 -13.08
CA LEU A 253 16.90 19.04 -11.99
C LEU A 253 17.53 20.32 -12.52
N GLU A 254 17.08 21.47 -12.01
CA GLU A 254 17.55 22.83 -12.40
C GLU A 254 19.08 23.02 -12.34
N LYS A 255 19.77 22.19 -11.56
CA LYS A 255 21.21 22.31 -11.26
C LYS A 255 21.90 20.96 -11.40
N GLU A 256 23.07 20.95 -12.02
CA GLU A 256 23.93 19.76 -12.13
C GLU A 256 24.43 19.24 -10.77
N THR A 257 24.53 20.12 -9.77
CA THR A 257 24.99 19.78 -8.42
C THR A 257 24.24 20.59 -7.38
N TYR A 258 23.84 19.98 -6.27
CA TYR A 258 23.22 20.68 -5.14
C TYR A 258 24.18 20.73 -3.95
N SER A 259 24.08 21.81 -3.17
CA SER A 259 24.90 22.01 -1.96
C SER A 259 24.04 22.58 -0.83
N GLY A 260 24.08 21.94 0.34
CA GLY A 260 23.39 22.39 1.55
C GLY A 260 24.28 22.29 2.78
N SER A 261 23.78 22.80 3.90
CA SER A 261 24.42 22.66 5.21
C SER A 261 23.40 22.26 6.27
N ILE A 262 23.69 21.23 7.05
CA ILE A 262 22.91 20.88 8.26
C ILE A 262 23.68 21.29 9.51
N GLU A 263 22.96 21.55 10.59
CA GLU A 263 23.56 21.68 11.93
C GLU A 263 23.62 20.29 12.55
N GLU A 264 24.71 19.98 13.25
CA GLU A 264 24.79 18.71 13.96
C GLU A 264 23.78 18.63 15.12
N ASN A 265 23.54 17.42 15.62
CA ASN A 265 22.52 17.11 16.63
C ASN A 265 21.06 17.49 16.24
N ALA A 266 20.81 18.06 15.05
CA ALA A 266 19.48 18.36 14.54
C ALA A 266 18.78 17.13 13.94
N GLU A 267 17.46 17.03 14.12
CA GLU A 267 16.62 15.93 13.62
C GLU A 267 15.24 16.46 13.21
N GLY A 268 14.63 15.87 12.18
CA GLY A 268 13.31 16.25 11.67
C GLY A 268 13.28 17.53 10.82
N VAL A 269 14.44 18.02 10.38
CA VAL A 269 14.58 19.31 9.67
C VAL A 269 14.59 19.18 8.15
N GLU A 270 14.00 20.16 7.45
CA GLU A 270 14.10 20.32 5.99
C GLU A 270 15.51 20.83 5.62
N VAL A 271 16.21 20.08 4.78
CA VAL A 271 17.60 20.38 4.36
C VAL A 271 17.61 21.27 3.11
N MET A 272 16.76 20.95 2.13
CA MET A 272 16.56 21.71 0.90
C MET A 272 15.34 21.23 0.11
N ARG A 273 14.85 22.08 -0.79
CA ARG A 273 13.92 21.72 -1.87
C ARG A 273 14.65 21.61 -3.20
N ILE A 274 14.25 20.63 -3.99
CA ILE A 274 14.91 20.23 -5.23
C ILE A 274 13.85 20.17 -6.32
N LYS A 275 13.63 21.29 -7.02
CA LYS A 275 12.68 21.35 -8.14
C LYS A 275 13.19 20.55 -9.35
N ALA A 276 12.30 19.76 -9.93
CA ALA A 276 12.47 19.15 -11.25
C ALA A 276 11.77 19.99 -12.32
N GLU A 277 12.26 19.90 -13.55
CA GLU A 277 11.68 20.47 -14.76
C GLU A 277 11.50 19.33 -15.77
N ASP A 278 10.28 19.18 -16.23
CA ASP A 278 9.86 18.22 -17.25
C ASP A 278 8.99 18.97 -18.28
N LEU A 279 8.95 18.48 -19.52
CA LEU A 279 8.28 19.15 -20.64
C LEU A 279 6.88 18.58 -20.93
N ASP A 280 6.63 17.33 -20.52
CA ASP A 280 5.33 16.65 -20.55
C ASP A 280 4.22 17.48 -19.86
N VAL A 281 2.95 17.21 -20.17
CA VAL A 281 1.81 17.99 -19.65
C VAL A 281 1.76 18.00 -18.12
N GLU A 282 1.81 19.19 -17.54
CA GLU A 282 1.76 19.43 -16.09
C GLU A 282 0.59 18.71 -15.40
N ASN A 283 0.85 18.18 -14.20
CA ASN A 283 -0.10 17.45 -13.35
C ASN A 283 -0.61 16.10 -13.90
N THR A 284 0.05 15.53 -14.92
CA THR A 284 -0.12 14.13 -15.33
C THR A 284 0.88 13.20 -14.61
N ASP A 285 0.65 11.89 -14.64
CA ASP A 285 1.62 10.88 -14.21
C ASP A 285 2.92 10.91 -15.04
N ASN A 286 2.86 11.45 -16.27
CA ASN A 286 4.01 11.66 -17.14
C ASN A 286 4.90 12.76 -16.52
N TRP A 287 4.35 13.93 -16.20
CA TRP A 287 5.08 15.02 -15.53
C TRP A 287 5.36 14.82 -14.01
N GLU A 288 4.69 13.86 -13.36
CA GLU A 288 4.78 13.68 -11.90
C GLU A 288 6.16 13.11 -11.48
N ALA A 289 7.03 13.97 -10.95
CA ALA A 289 8.39 13.59 -10.55
C ALA A 289 8.42 12.74 -9.27
N VAL A 290 9.25 11.71 -9.31
CA VAL A 290 9.57 10.75 -8.24
C VAL A 290 11.07 10.80 -7.97
N TYR A 291 11.43 11.01 -6.70
CA TYR A 291 12.81 11.24 -6.25
C TYR A 291 13.34 10.01 -5.50
N GLU A 292 14.59 9.61 -5.77
CA GLU A 292 15.17 8.40 -5.18
C GLU A 292 16.66 8.60 -4.86
N ILE A 293 17.03 8.41 -3.58
CA ILE A 293 18.43 8.48 -3.13
C ILE A 293 19.08 7.11 -3.35
N THR A 294 20.03 7.05 -4.28
CA THR A 294 20.66 5.80 -4.76
C THR A 294 22.03 5.50 -4.15
N GLN A 295 22.68 6.50 -3.54
CA GLN A 295 24.06 6.42 -3.01
C GLN A 295 24.21 7.38 -1.83
N GLY A 296 25.03 7.03 -0.83
CA GLY A 296 25.48 7.92 0.25
C GLY A 296 24.52 8.03 1.44
N ASN A 297 23.48 7.19 1.50
CA ASN A 297 22.47 7.17 2.56
C ASN A 297 22.35 5.78 3.21
N GLU A 298 23.43 5.00 3.23
CA GLU A 298 23.47 3.61 3.70
C GLU A 298 23.13 3.49 5.20
N ALA A 299 23.42 4.54 5.98
CA ALA A 299 23.02 4.66 7.38
C ALA A 299 21.58 5.19 7.58
N GLY A 300 20.90 5.62 6.51
CA GLY A 300 19.54 6.18 6.56
C GLY A 300 19.43 7.46 7.38
N TYR A 301 20.32 8.43 7.15
CA TYR A 301 20.22 9.77 7.74
C TYR A 301 19.13 10.61 7.08
N PHE A 302 18.92 10.45 5.78
CA PHE A 302 18.03 11.30 4.99
C PHE A 302 16.81 10.53 4.48
N SER A 303 15.72 11.26 4.23
CA SER A 303 14.64 10.83 3.34
C SER A 303 14.31 11.94 2.34
N ILE A 304 13.75 11.58 1.18
CA ILE A 304 13.24 12.56 0.22
C ILE A 304 11.79 12.24 -0.09
N GLN A 305 10.94 13.26 -0.12
CA GLN A 305 9.51 13.16 -0.41
C GLN A 305 9.13 14.26 -1.40
N ARG A 306 8.22 13.96 -2.33
CA ARG A 306 7.74 14.95 -3.31
C ARG A 306 6.61 15.77 -2.72
N ASP A 307 6.71 17.09 -2.81
CA ASP A 307 5.62 18.02 -2.49
C ASP A 307 4.52 17.89 -3.57
N PRO A 308 3.29 17.46 -3.24
CA PRO A 308 2.23 17.27 -4.24
C PRO A 308 1.94 18.56 -5.01
N LEU A 309 2.05 19.73 -4.37
CA LEU A 309 1.64 21.03 -4.93
C LEU A 309 2.70 21.69 -5.82
N THR A 310 4.00 21.50 -5.54
CA THR A 310 5.08 22.18 -6.25
C THR A 310 5.92 21.28 -7.17
N ASN A 311 5.72 19.96 -7.14
CA ASN A 311 6.56 18.98 -7.85
C ASN A 311 8.04 19.00 -7.39
N GLU A 312 8.32 19.50 -6.19
CA GLU A 312 9.67 19.59 -5.61
C GLU A 312 9.99 18.38 -4.72
N GLY A 313 11.24 17.91 -4.78
CA GLY A 313 11.77 16.95 -3.82
C GLY A 313 12.21 17.66 -2.54
N ILE A 314 11.48 17.46 -1.44
CA ILE A 314 11.83 17.92 -0.09
C ILE A 314 12.79 16.91 0.53
N LEU A 315 14.05 17.31 0.72
CA LEU A 315 15.07 16.49 1.39
C LEU A 315 15.04 16.75 2.90
N MET A 316 14.73 15.72 3.69
CA MET A 316 14.60 15.76 5.15
C MET A 316 15.76 15.03 5.84
N LEU A 317 16.22 15.58 6.97
CA LEU A 317 17.15 14.91 7.89
C LEU A 317 16.36 14.15 8.96
N ASN A 318 16.37 12.83 8.91
CA ASN A 318 15.56 11.93 9.74
C ASN A 318 16.32 11.38 10.97
N LYS A 319 17.60 11.69 11.11
CA LYS A 319 18.44 11.30 12.27
C LYS A 319 19.49 12.38 12.52
N ALA A 320 19.80 12.65 13.79
CA ALA A 320 20.95 13.45 14.15
C ALA A 320 22.26 12.93 13.53
N VAL A 321 23.11 13.86 13.09
CA VAL A 321 24.51 13.63 12.68
C VAL A 321 25.42 14.30 13.71
N ASN A 322 26.58 13.68 13.97
CA ASN A 322 27.66 14.20 14.82
C ASN A 322 28.81 14.70 13.91
N TYR A 323 29.23 15.96 14.06
CA TYR A 323 30.29 16.56 13.24
C TYR A 323 31.65 15.93 13.52
N GLU A 324 31.91 15.46 14.74
CA GLU A 324 33.18 14.80 15.10
C GLU A 324 33.37 13.47 14.37
N ASP A 325 32.27 12.77 14.08
CA ASP A 325 32.27 11.54 13.29
C ASP A 325 32.21 11.82 11.78
N VAL A 326 31.33 12.73 11.33
CA VAL A 326 31.04 12.97 9.91
C VAL A 326 30.86 14.46 9.59
N LYS A 327 31.82 15.03 8.86
CA LYS A 327 31.88 16.48 8.54
C LYS A 327 31.25 16.84 7.19
N ASP A 328 31.26 15.91 6.23
CA ASP A 328 30.66 16.07 4.90
C ASP A 328 29.97 14.78 4.44
N LEU A 329 28.75 14.91 3.91
CA LEU A 329 27.93 13.84 3.35
C LEU A 329 27.72 14.11 1.85
N GLN A 330 27.74 13.05 1.03
CA GLN A 330 27.55 13.15 -0.42
C GLN A 330 26.49 12.14 -0.87
N LEU A 331 25.37 12.62 -1.40
CA LEU A 331 24.25 11.79 -1.84
C LEU A 331 24.18 11.72 -3.37
N GLY A 332 23.85 10.55 -3.90
CA GLY A 332 23.51 10.37 -5.31
C GLY A 332 22.00 10.32 -5.52
N LEU A 333 21.38 11.44 -5.92
CA LEU A 333 19.96 11.52 -6.22
C LEU A 333 19.67 11.14 -7.69
N ILE A 334 18.63 10.36 -7.95
CA ILE A 334 17.99 10.31 -9.27
C ILE A 334 16.57 10.89 -9.18
N VAL A 335 16.09 11.38 -10.32
CA VAL A 335 14.69 11.74 -10.54
C VAL A 335 14.17 10.97 -11.76
N LYS A 336 12.90 10.60 -11.72
CA LYS A 336 12.19 9.84 -12.75
C LYS A 336 10.70 10.18 -12.69
N ASN A 337 9.96 9.85 -13.73
CA ASN A 337 8.51 10.02 -13.78
C ASN A 337 7.81 8.94 -12.95
N LYS A 338 6.54 9.18 -12.61
CA LYS A 338 5.63 8.17 -12.06
C LYS A 338 5.11 7.22 -13.14
N ALA A 339 4.84 7.75 -14.33
CA ALA A 339 4.63 6.96 -15.54
C ALA A 339 5.90 6.18 -15.92
N SER A 340 5.72 5.12 -16.72
CA SER A 340 6.83 4.39 -17.31
C SER A 340 7.15 4.95 -18.68
N MET A 341 8.43 5.25 -18.90
CA MET A 341 8.87 5.99 -20.08
C MET A 341 8.66 5.26 -21.41
N PHE A 342 8.19 6.02 -22.40
CA PHE A 342 7.92 5.56 -23.74
C PHE A 342 9.21 5.48 -24.57
N PHE A 343 9.90 4.35 -24.45
CA PHE A 343 10.94 3.99 -25.41
C PHE A 343 10.29 3.57 -26.72
N GLY A 344 10.19 4.50 -27.68
CA GLY A 344 9.49 4.35 -28.96
C GLY A 344 9.74 3.00 -29.64
N SER A 345 8.65 2.35 -30.06
CA SER A 345 8.59 0.93 -30.44
C SER A 345 9.61 0.52 -31.52
N GLY A 346 10.80 0.07 -31.11
CA GLY A 346 11.71 -0.72 -31.93
C GLY A 346 10.97 -1.93 -32.52
N GLY A 347 11.00 -2.07 -33.84
CA GLY A 347 10.03 -2.89 -34.58
C GLY A 347 9.86 -4.31 -34.07
N SER A 348 8.60 -4.71 -33.84
CA SER A 348 8.22 -6.03 -33.34
C SER A 348 8.55 -7.15 -34.33
N PHE A 349 9.73 -7.76 -34.19
CA PHE A 349 10.11 -8.98 -34.91
C PHE A 349 9.51 -10.24 -34.25
N GLY A 350 8.26 -10.56 -34.61
CA GLY A 350 7.69 -11.87 -34.33
C GLY A 350 8.33 -12.93 -35.23
N GLY A 351 9.09 -13.88 -34.67
CA GLY A 351 9.73 -14.92 -35.48
C GLY A 351 10.48 -16.03 -34.72
N GLY A 352 9.82 -17.17 -34.53
CA GLY A 352 10.46 -18.48 -34.43
C GLY A 352 11.07 -18.88 -33.08
N ALA A 353 10.33 -19.70 -32.32
CA ALA A 353 10.94 -20.55 -31.31
C ALA A 353 11.75 -21.68 -32.00
N GLY A 354 13.03 -21.84 -31.63
CA GLY A 354 13.90 -22.89 -32.17
C GLY A 354 14.92 -23.33 -31.12
N GLY A 355 14.75 -24.54 -30.58
CA GLY A 355 15.64 -25.08 -29.55
C GLY A 355 16.91 -25.71 -30.12
N GLY A 356 18.02 -25.55 -29.41
CA GLY A 356 19.30 -26.22 -29.68
C GLY A 356 20.16 -26.24 -28.42
N GLY A 357 20.60 -27.41 -27.98
CA GLY A 357 21.33 -27.59 -26.72
C GLY A 357 22.78 -28.03 -26.91
N GLY A 358 23.62 -27.73 -25.92
CA GLY A 358 25.02 -28.16 -25.81
C GLY A 358 25.85 -27.14 -25.01
N GLY A 359 26.89 -27.51 -24.25
CA GLY A 359 27.35 -28.87 -23.93
C GLY A 359 28.89 -28.92 -23.75
N GLY A 360 29.37 -28.87 -22.50
CA GLY A 360 30.80 -28.65 -22.16
C GLY A 360 31.15 -27.15 -22.11
N GLY A 361 32.11 -26.65 -21.32
CA GLY A 361 33.19 -27.28 -20.53
C GLY A 361 34.57 -26.87 -21.07
N GLY A 362 35.61 -26.54 -20.29
CA GLY A 362 35.74 -26.37 -18.84
C GLY A 362 37.21 -26.09 -18.43
N GLY A 363 37.44 -25.35 -17.32
CA GLY A 363 38.78 -24.94 -16.84
C GLY A 363 39.29 -23.60 -17.42
N GLY A 364 40.27 -22.91 -16.81
CA GLY A 364 40.90 -23.12 -15.49
C GLY A 364 42.23 -22.35 -15.30
N GLY A 365 42.31 -21.47 -14.28
CA GLY A 365 43.52 -20.69 -13.92
C GLY A 365 43.79 -19.43 -14.77
N GLY A 366 44.59 -18.45 -14.34
CA GLY A 366 45.20 -18.24 -13.00
C GLY A 366 46.36 -17.22 -13.00
N GLY A 367 46.22 -16.09 -12.28
CA GLY A 367 47.22 -15.01 -12.16
C GLY A 367 47.34 -14.08 -13.40
N GLY A 368 47.94 -12.89 -13.33
CA GLY A 368 48.40 -12.13 -12.16
C GLY A 368 49.45 -11.05 -12.50
N GLY A 369 49.22 -9.78 -12.11
CA GLY A 369 50.27 -8.75 -11.96
C GLY A 369 50.44 -7.66 -13.05
N GLY A 370 50.07 -6.43 -12.71
CA GLY A 370 50.99 -5.26 -12.71
C GLY A 370 51.35 -4.49 -14.00
N GLY A 371 50.85 -3.24 -14.10
CA GLY A 371 51.71 -2.07 -14.34
C GLY A 371 51.68 -1.35 -15.71
N GLY A 372 51.82 -0.01 -15.66
CA GLY A 372 52.31 0.83 -16.78
C GLY A 372 51.24 1.66 -17.53
N GLY A 373 51.09 2.96 -17.19
CA GLY A 373 50.21 3.90 -17.91
C GLY A 373 50.87 4.56 -19.14
N GLY A 374 50.09 5.29 -19.97
CA GLY A 374 50.70 5.93 -21.16
C GLY A 374 49.87 6.72 -22.19
N GLY A 375 48.79 7.43 -21.82
CA GLY A 375 48.36 8.65 -22.54
C GLY A 375 47.74 8.56 -23.96
N ALA A 376 47.60 9.76 -24.56
CA ALA A 376 47.03 10.11 -25.88
C ALA A 376 45.50 9.98 -26.06
N ALA A 377 44.91 10.98 -26.73
CA ALA A 377 43.51 11.02 -27.15
C ALA A 377 43.39 10.75 -28.65
N GLY A 378 42.28 10.15 -29.08
CA GLY A 378 41.95 9.95 -30.50
C GLY A 378 40.55 9.36 -30.65
N GLY A 379 39.64 10.10 -31.29
CA GLY A 379 38.30 9.61 -31.60
C GLY A 379 38.28 8.73 -32.85
N GLY A 380 37.50 7.64 -32.82
CA GLY A 380 37.32 6.73 -33.97
C GLY A 380 36.18 5.75 -33.71
N PHE A 381 35.23 5.67 -34.65
CA PHE A 381 34.03 4.83 -34.53
C PHE A 381 34.31 3.35 -34.80
N GLY A 382 33.47 2.47 -34.22
CA GLY A 382 33.17 1.14 -34.78
C GLY A 382 33.39 -0.04 -33.82
N GLY A 383 32.31 -0.67 -33.37
CA GLY A 383 32.38 -1.86 -32.52
C GLY A 383 31.04 -2.22 -31.87
N GLY A 384 30.06 -2.63 -32.68
CA GLY A 384 28.71 -2.96 -32.19
C GLY A 384 28.68 -4.23 -31.33
N GLY A 385 28.65 -4.07 -30.00
CA GLY A 385 28.29 -5.12 -29.06
C GLY A 385 26.79 -5.07 -28.74
N GLY A 386 26.08 -6.18 -28.92
CA GLY A 386 24.64 -6.30 -28.62
C GLY A 386 24.35 -6.35 -27.12
N GLY A 387 24.53 -5.24 -26.42
CA GLY A 387 24.03 -5.05 -25.06
C GLY A 387 22.59 -4.57 -25.08
N SER A 388 21.74 -5.16 -24.23
CA SER A 388 20.45 -4.54 -23.89
C SER A 388 20.73 -3.15 -23.32
N SER A 389 20.21 -2.10 -23.96
CA SER A 389 20.44 -0.70 -23.58
C SER A 389 19.66 -0.37 -22.31
N SER A 390 20.18 -0.84 -21.17
CA SER A 390 19.71 -0.45 -19.84
C SER A 390 19.96 1.05 -19.68
N PHE A 391 18.92 1.85 -19.93
CA PHE A 391 18.92 3.28 -19.66
C PHE A 391 19.37 3.52 -18.21
N ARG A 392 20.27 4.48 -18.04
CA ARG A 392 20.73 4.92 -16.72
C ARG A 392 20.19 6.32 -16.49
N TYR A 393 19.30 6.46 -15.50
CA TYR A 393 18.89 7.76 -15.01
C TYR A 393 20.10 8.60 -14.61
N LYS A 394 20.05 9.89 -14.88
CA LYS A 394 21.12 10.84 -14.52
C LYS A 394 21.19 10.96 -13.00
N THR A 395 22.33 10.63 -12.41
CA THR A 395 22.57 10.79 -10.97
C THR A 395 23.14 12.18 -10.70
N TYR A 396 22.42 12.95 -9.90
CA TYR A 396 22.76 14.29 -9.46
C TYR A 396 23.43 14.24 -8.08
N PRO A 397 24.68 14.71 -7.92
CA PRO A 397 25.35 14.72 -6.62
C PRO A 397 24.86 15.89 -5.75
N ILE A 398 24.46 15.57 -4.52
CA ILE A 398 24.16 16.54 -3.45
C ILE A 398 25.31 16.50 -2.45
N LYS A 399 25.89 17.66 -2.13
CA LYS A 399 26.89 17.81 -1.06
C LYS A 399 26.24 18.46 0.15
N ILE A 400 26.37 17.83 1.32
CA ILE A 400 25.80 18.32 2.57
C ILE A 400 26.96 18.46 3.55
N ASN A 401 27.30 19.71 3.88
CA ASN A 401 28.30 20.01 4.90
C ASN A 401 27.62 20.01 6.28
N VAL A 402 28.24 19.40 7.27
CA VAL A 402 27.79 19.44 8.67
C VAL A 402 28.46 20.63 9.35
N LYS A 403 27.69 21.48 10.02
CA LYS A 403 28.23 22.54 10.87
C LYS A 403 28.43 22.00 12.28
N ASN A 404 29.63 22.21 12.83
CA ASN A 404 29.87 22.08 14.26
C ASN A 404 29.01 23.07 15.07
N MET A 405 28.50 22.63 16.22
CA MET A 405 27.68 23.40 17.14
C MET A 405 28.22 23.20 18.57
N PRO A 406 28.85 24.22 19.20
CA PRO A 406 29.69 24.05 20.39
C PRO A 406 29.10 23.15 21.47
N GLU A 407 29.70 21.97 21.63
CA GLU A 407 29.24 20.89 22.48
C GLU A 407 29.69 21.07 23.94
N GLY A 408 29.45 20.06 24.78
CA GLY A 408 29.81 20.08 26.20
C GLY A 408 30.96 19.15 26.55
N PRO A 409 31.47 19.22 27.79
CA PRO A 409 32.23 18.12 28.34
C PRO A 409 31.39 16.84 28.28
N SER A 410 32.02 15.72 27.98
CA SER A 410 31.38 14.43 27.74
C SER A 410 32.29 13.28 28.14
N PHE A 411 31.72 12.11 28.41
CA PHE A 411 32.49 10.93 28.81
C PHE A 411 32.57 9.93 27.64
N SER A 412 33.79 9.73 27.13
CA SER A 412 34.10 8.67 26.17
C SER A 412 35.11 7.70 26.77
N PRO A 413 34.76 6.43 27.01
CA PRO A 413 33.43 5.83 26.85
C PRO A 413 32.39 6.32 27.88
N LYS A 414 31.10 6.26 27.54
CA LYS A 414 29.97 6.61 28.43
C LYS A 414 29.84 5.69 29.66
N ILE A 415 30.44 4.50 29.60
CA ILE A 415 30.59 3.56 30.70
C ILE A 415 32.06 3.18 30.83
N LYS A 416 32.65 3.42 32.01
CA LYS A 416 33.99 2.99 32.39
C LYS A 416 33.89 1.69 33.19
N ALA A 417 34.23 0.57 32.56
CA ALA A 417 34.39 -0.71 33.25
C ALA A 417 35.67 -0.69 34.10
N ILE A 418 35.60 -1.26 35.30
CA ILE A 418 36.71 -1.46 36.23
C ILE A 418 36.61 -2.89 36.80
N PRO A 419 37.40 -3.86 36.33
CA PRO A 419 37.44 -5.19 36.94
C PRO A 419 38.20 -5.15 38.28
N MET A 420 37.66 -5.80 39.29
CA MET A 420 38.19 -5.97 40.64
C MET A 420 37.92 -7.42 41.11
N SER A 421 38.59 -7.89 42.15
CA SER A 421 38.33 -9.20 42.79
C SER A 421 38.35 -9.03 44.30
N GLU A 422 37.38 -9.63 44.98
CA GLU A 422 37.16 -9.58 46.44
C GLU A 422 38.44 -9.85 47.24
N GLY A 423 39.08 -11.02 47.04
CA GLY A 423 40.30 -11.46 47.73
C GLY A 423 41.60 -10.68 47.41
N GLY A 424 41.49 -9.53 46.73
CA GLY A 424 42.61 -8.68 46.35
C GLY A 424 43.25 -7.92 47.52
N LYS A 425 44.59 -7.89 47.57
CA LYS A 425 45.35 -7.08 48.55
C LYS A 425 45.41 -5.60 48.13
N PHE A 426 44.28 -4.91 48.15
CA PHE A 426 44.18 -3.51 47.73
C PHE A 426 44.83 -2.54 48.72
N ASN A 427 45.51 -1.53 48.17
CA ASN A 427 45.89 -0.34 48.92
C ASN A 427 44.84 0.77 48.71
N MET A 428 44.10 1.12 49.77
CA MET A 428 43.06 2.18 49.73
C MET A 428 43.59 3.58 49.36
N GLN A 429 44.91 3.79 49.30
CA GLN A 429 45.53 5.05 48.86
C GLN A 429 45.83 5.10 47.35
N GLU A 430 45.70 3.97 46.66
CA GLU A 430 46.06 3.79 45.25
C GLU A 430 44.97 4.31 44.29
N VAL A 431 45.40 4.85 43.15
CA VAL A 431 44.49 5.30 42.08
C VAL A 431 44.22 4.12 41.15
N ILE A 432 42.98 3.64 41.15
CA ILE A 432 42.55 2.50 40.32
C ILE A 432 42.55 2.88 38.84
N THR A 433 41.98 4.06 38.54
CA THR A 433 41.85 4.58 37.19
C THR A 433 41.58 6.07 37.21
N ARG A 434 41.71 6.71 36.06
CA ARG A 434 41.25 8.08 35.83
C ARG A 434 40.08 8.06 34.84
N TYR A 435 39.02 8.80 35.14
CA TYR A 435 37.84 8.93 34.28
C TYR A 435 37.50 10.41 34.09
N TYR A 436 38.34 11.09 33.32
CA TYR A 436 38.13 12.48 32.93
C TYR A 436 37.10 12.57 31.79
N ALA A 437 36.43 13.70 31.71
CA ALA A 437 35.61 14.07 30.56
C ALA A 437 36.50 14.67 29.46
N ILE A 438 36.13 14.44 28.22
CA ILE A 438 36.67 15.16 27.06
C ILE A 438 35.73 16.27 26.65
N ASP A 439 36.28 17.35 26.12
CA ASP A 439 35.55 18.28 25.27
C ASP A 439 35.37 17.61 23.89
N GLN A 440 34.13 17.53 23.38
CA GLN A 440 33.84 16.88 22.11
C GLN A 440 34.40 17.70 20.93
N ASP A 441 34.21 19.03 20.92
CA ASP A 441 34.62 19.92 19.83
C ASP A 441 36.14 19.83 19.51
N THR A 442 36.98 19.63 20.54
CA THR A 442 38.44 19.58 20.38
C THR A 442 39.06 18.19 20.59
N GLY A 443 38.29 17.20 21.06
CA GLY A 443 38.78 15.84 21.38
C GLY A 443 39.80 15.78 22.53
N LYS A 444 39.96 16.86 23.30
CA LYS A 444 40.93 16.98 24.40
C LYS A 444 40.26 16.70 25.76
N PRO A 445 41.02 16.43 26.83
CA PRO A 445 40.48 16.51 28.20
C PRO A 445 39.85 17.88 28.42
N ALA A 446 38.63 17.92 28.96
CA ALA A 446 37.91 19.18 29.16
C ALA A 446 38.66 20.10 30.13
N GLU A 447 38.80 21.37 29.75
CA GLU A 447 39.35 22.44 30.60
C GLU A 447 38.20 23.12 31.38
N ASN A 448 38.51 23.87 32.45
CA ASN A 448 37.52 24.55 33.31
C ASN A 448 36.40 23.65 33.87
N VAL A 449 36.66 22.36 34.10
CA VAL A 449 35.67 21.43 34.69
C VAL A 449 36.01 21.00 36.11
N ARG A 450 34.95 20.72 36.89
CA ARG A 450 35.01 20.06 38.19
C ARG A 450 34.29 18.73 38.17
N TYR A 451 34.90 17.72 38.77
CA TYR A 451 34.34 16.38 38.90
C TYR A 451 33.61 16.22 40.24
N ALA A 452 32.50 15.49 40.23
CA ALA A 452 31.73 15.19 41.43
C ALA A 452 31.20 13.75 41.38
N LYS A 453 31.02 13.14 42.54
CA LYS A 453 30.31 11.86 42.65
C LYS A 453 28.80 12.11 42.55
N GLY A 454 28.12 11.34 41.70
CA GLY A 454 26.67 11.37 41.54
C GLY A 454 26.01 10.31 42.40
N LEU A 455 25.57 9.23 41.76
CA LEU A 455 24.98 8.06 42.44
C LEU A 455 26.08 7.05 42.81
N ASP A 456 26.18 6.69 44.09
CA ASP A 456 27.11 5.67 44.61
C ASP A 456 26.48 5.03 45.87
N PRO A 457 25.65 3.98 45.73
CA PRO A 457 24.72 3.51 46.78
C PRO A 457 25.35 3.15 48.15
N ASP A 458 26.53 2.52 48.15
CA ASP A 458 27.25 2.01 49.31
C ASP A 458 28.60 2.74 49.50
N ASN A 459 28.75 3.93 48.90
CA ASN A 459 29.90 4.82 49.07
C ASN A 459 31.28 4.16 48.73
N TRP A 460 31.33 3.31 47.70
CA TRP A 460 32.47 2.43 47.39
C TRP A 460 33.75 3.18 47.01
N PHE A 461 33.66 4.35 46.40
CA PHE A 461 34.83 5.07 45.88
C PHE A 461 34.77 6.58 46.14
N THR A 462 35.91 7.23 46.00
CA THR A 462 36.01 8.69 45.88
C THR A 462 36.57 9.06 44.51
N ILE A 463 36.23 10.26 44.03
CA ILE A 463 36.81 10.85 42.83
C ILE A 463 37.43 12.20 43.18
N ASP A 464 38.65 12.46 42.70
CA ASP A 464 39.30 13.76 42.85
C ASP A 464 38.58 14.80 41.97
N PRO A 465 38.15 15.95 42.52
CA PRO A 465 37.35 16.93 41.80
C PRO A 465 38.10 17.68 40.69
N LYS A 466 39.43 17.53 40.58
CA LYS A 466 40.29 18.18 39.58
C LYS A 466 40.99 17.19 38.65
N THR A 467 41.52 16.08 39.19
CA THR A 467 42.27 15.09 38.38
C THR A 467 41.39 14.00 37.80
N ALA A 468 40.13 13.86 38.25
CA ALA A 468 39.21 12.78 37.91
C ALA A 468 39.75 11.37 38.23
N GLU A 469 40.65 11.27 39.21
CA GLU A 469 41.23 10.01 39.69
C GLU A 469 40.27 9.33 40.67
N ILE A 470 40.02 8.05 40.45
CA ILE A 470 39.13 7.21 41.25
C ILE A 470 39.96 6.35 42.21
N LYS A 471 39.55 6.34 43.49
CA LYS A 471 40.18 5.57 44.58
C LYS A 471 39.11 4.82 45.38
N MET A 472 39.37 3.58 45.77
CA MET A 472 38.45 2.84 46.64
C MET A 472 38.36 3.51 48.02
N ASN A 473 37.17 3.47 48.60
CA ASN A 473 36.83 3.94 49.94
C ASN A 473 36.27 2.81 50.83
N LYS A 474 35.66 1.80 50.22
CA LYS A 474 35.31 0.50 50.82
C LYS A 474 36.11 -0.60 50.06
N MET A 475 36.31 -1.77 50.66
CA MET A 475 36.70 -2.95 49.87
C MET A 475 35.52 -3.35 48.96
N PRO A 476 35.76 -3.81 47.72
CA PRO A 476 34.70 -4.38 46.90
C PRO A 476 34.23 -5.69 47.56
N ASP A 477 32.91 -5.84 47.62
CA ASP A 477 32.15 -6.85 48.35
C ASP A 477 31.06 -7.31 47.37
N ARG A 478 31.12 -8.55 46.87
CA ARG A 478 30.31 -9.02 45.74
C ARG A 478 28.90 -9.44 46.15
N GLU A 479 28.76 -10.00 47.34
CA GLU A 479 27.52 -10.50 47.93
C GLU A 479 26.66 -9.33 48.46
N SER A 480 27.24 -8.14 48.58
CA SER A 480 26.55 -6.88 48.84
C SER A 480 25.31 -6.67 47.96
N PRO A 481 24.15 -6.31 48.55
CA PRO A 481 22.87 -6.22 47.85
C PRO A 481 22.76 -5.04 46.87
N PHE A 482 23.83 -4.27 46.69
CA PHE A 482 23.90 -3.14 45.74
C PHE A 482 24.49 -3.54 44.37
N LEU A 483 24.98 -4.77 44.21
CA LEU A 483 25.42 -5.30 42.92
C LEU A 483 24.25 -5.89 42.14
N VAL A 484 24.33 -5.77 40.82
CA VAL A 484 23.45 -6.49 39.88
C VAL A 484 24.34 -7.35 38.99
N ASN A 485 24.18 -8.67 39.06
CA ASN A 485 24.98 -9.65 38.32
C ASN A 485 26.50 -9.44 38.50
N GLY A 486 26.97 -9.26 39.75
CA GLY A 486 28.39 -9.02 40.06
C GLY A 486 28.93 -7.67 39.55
N THR A 487 28.05 -6.74 39.15
CA THR A 487 28.43 -5.38 38.72
C THR A 487 27.81 -4.34 39.64
N TYR A 488 28.66 -3.51 40.24
CA TYR A 488 28.28 -2.33 41.00
C TYR A 488 28.24 -1.11 40.06
N LEU A 489 27.08 -0.45 39.94
CA LEU A 489 26.84 0.65 39.02
C LEU A 489 26.76 2.00 39.74
N ALA A 490 27.67 2.91 39.39
CA ALA A 490 27.75 4.26 39.93
C ALA A 490 27.80 5.33 38.84
N LYS A 491 27.51 6.58 39.20
CA LYS A 491 27.53 7.73 38.29
C LYS A 491 28.53 8.79 38.75
N VAL A 492 29.33 9.27 37.79
CA VAL A 492 30.25 10.40 37.95
C VAL A 492 29.71 11.58 37.16
N LEU A 493 29.76 12.76 37.75
CA LEU A 493 29.36 14.01 37.12
C LEU A 493 30.59 14.84 36.79
N CYS A 494 30.58 15.47 35.63
CA CYS A 494 31.53 16.52 35.24
C CYS A 494 30.73 17.80 34.97
N ILE A 495 31.12 18.91 35.57
CA ILE A 495 30.39 20.19 35.49
C ILE A 495 31.37 21.25 34.99
N SER A 496 31.05 21.95 33.90
CA SER A 496 31.85 23.11 33.45
C SER A 496 31.62 24.31 34.37
N GLU A 497 32.67 25.08 34.60
CA GLU A 497 32.62 26.33 35.38
C GLU A 497 32.31 27.56 34.49
N ASP A 498 32.37 27.40 33.17
CA ASP A 498 31.91 28.39 32.19
C ASP A 498 30.38 28.58 32.21
N MET A 499 29.89 29.73 31.75
CA MET A 499 28.45 30.04 31.70
C MET A 499 27.88 30.00 30.26
N PRO A 500 26.75 29.31 30.02
CA PRO A 500 25.97 28.49 30.96
C PRO A 500 26.69 27.16 31.28
N SER A 501 26.59 26.72 32.54
CA SER A 501 27.27 25.51 33.01
C SER A 501 26.65 24.24 32.43
N LYS A 502 27.43 23.52 31.60
CA LYS A 502 27.06 22.23 31.04
C LYS A 502 27.44 21.12 32.05
N THR A 503 26.64 20.05 32.09
CA THR A 503 26.88 18.90 33.00
C THR A 503 26.86 17.59 32.22
N ALA A 504 27.96 16.84 32.28
CA ALA A 504 28.09 15.50 31.74
C ALA A 504 27.83 14.45 32.83
N THR A 505 27.29 13.29 32.45
CA THR A 505 27.18 12.12 33.34
C THR A 505 27.88 10.93 32.70
N GLY A 506 28.90 10.41 33.37
CA GLY A 506 29.57 9.15 33.04
C GLY A 506 29.13 8.05 33.99
N THR A 507 29.13 6.80 33.54
CA THR A 507 28.83 5.64 34.40
C THR A 507 30.11 4.91 34.73
N VAL A 508 30.32 4.53 35.98
CA VAL A 508 31.39 3.62 36.40
C VAL A 508 30.74 2.28 36.71
N ALA A 509 31.22 1.22 36.07
CA ALA A 509 30.78 -0.15 36.30
C ALA A 509 31.93 -0.93 36.92
N ILE A 510 31.89 -1.12 38.24
CA ILE A 510 32.88 -1.92 38.95
C ILE A 510 32.39 -3.36 38.90
N GLN A 511 33.12 -4.22 38.18
CA GLN A 511 32.80 -5.64 38.05
C GLN A 511 33.64 -6.40 39.08
N VAL A 512 32.99 -7.16 39.96
CA VAL A 512 33.66 -7.87 41.06
C VAL A 512 33.71 -9.37 40.76
N GLU A 513 34.92 -9.88 40.61
CA GLU A 513 35.23 -11.31 40.51
C GLU A 513 35.07 -11.98 41.88
N ASP A 514 34.31 -13.07 41.86
CA ASP A 514 33.99 -13.96 42.98
C ASP A 514 35.25 -14.49 43.67
N PHE A 515 35.29 -14.47 45.00
CA PHE A 515 36.33 -15.16 45.78
C PHE A 515 35.68 -15.95 46.90
N ASN A 516 36.09 -17.20 47.09
CA ASN A 516 35.54 -18.06 48.13
C ASN A 516 35.97 -17.55 49.52
N ASP A 517 35.08 -16.81 50.17
CA ASP A 517 35.27 -16.29 51.53
C ASP A 517 34.08 -16.56 52.47
N HIS A 518 32.90 -16.85 51.93
CA HIS A 518 31.83 -17.50 52.67
C HIS A 518 32.02 -19.03 52.68
N CYS A 519 31.09 -19.74 53.32
CA CYS A 519 31.12 -21.19 53.44
C CYS A 519 29.69 -21.73 53.53
N PRO A 520 29.43 -22.96 53.07
CA PRO A 520 28.06 -23.42 52.90
C PRO A 520 27.41 -23.74 54.25
N THR A 521 26.49 -22.88 54.69
CA THR A 521 25.81 -22.97 55.99
C THR A 521 24.44 -23.63 55.86
N LEU A 522 24.06 -24.44 56.85
CA LEU A 522 22.76 -25.09 56.90
C LEU A 522 21.66 -24.08 57.26
N THR A 523 20.57 -24.07 56.49
CA THR A 523 19.48 -23.09 56.65
C THR A 523 18.60 -23.34 57.87
N SER A 524 18.76 -24.50 58.53
CA SER A 524 18.07 -24.89 59.76
C SER A 524 18.98 -25.75 60.65
N ASP A 525 19.01 -25.47 61.96
CA ASP A 525 19.69 -26.30 62.96
C ASP A 525 18.77 -27.38 63.58
N VAL A 526 17.46 -27.34 63.28
CA VAL A 526 16.44 -28.26 63.80
C VAL A 526 15.57 -28.77 62.67
N GLU A 527 15.61 -30.08 62.45
CA GLU A 527 14.75 -30.77 61.49
C GLU A 527 13.78 -31.72 62.21
N THR A 528 12.62 -31.99 61.59
CA THR A 528 11.61 -32.87 62.19
C THR A 528 11.24 -34.02 61.26
N MET A 529 11.27 -35.25 61.78
CA MET A 529 10.84 -36.43 61.02
C MET A 529 9.93 -37.34 61.84
N CYS A 530 8.99 -37.98 61.14
CA CYS A 530 8.10 -38.96 61.72
C CYS A 530 8.80 -40.32 61.84
N THR A 531 8.41 -41.16 62.81
CA THR A 531 8.90 -42.56 62.93
C THR A 531 8.55 -43.44 61.72
N THR A 532 7.68 -42.96 60.82
CA THR A 532 7.34 -43.57 59.52
C THR A 532 8.23 -43.08 58.36
N ALA A 533 9.02 -42.02 58.55
CA ALA A 533 9.88 -41.45 57.52
C ALA A 533 11.29 -42.05 57.59
N THR A 534 11.88 -42.38 56.43
CA THR A 534 13.21 -43.02 56.35
C THR A 534 14.39 -42.03 56.41
N GLY A 535 14.11 -40.72 56.45
CA GLY A 535 15.11 -39.67 56.42
C GLY A 535 14.48 -38.28 56.29
N VAL A 536 15.32 -37.25 56.34
CA VAL A 536 14.93 -35.84 56.28
C VAL A 536 15.85 -35.07 55.33
N THR A 537 15.32 -34.06 54.63
CA THR A 537 16.11 -33.21 53.72
C THR A 537 16.73 -32.07 54.51
N VAL A 538 18.04 -31.89 54.39
CA VAL A 538 18.76 -30.70 54.87
C VAL A 538 19.17 -29.85 53.67
N VAL A 539 19.08 -28.52 53.81
CA VAL A 539 19.42 -27.55 52.77
C VAL A 539 20.54 -26.67 53.29
N ALA A 540 21.58 -26.48 52.48
CA ALA A 540 22.61 -25.48 52.72
C ALA A 540 22.39 -24.26 51.82
N LYS A 541 22.86 -23.11 52.28
CA LYS A 541 23.00 -21.87 51.51
C LYS A 541 24.45 -21.43 51.62
N ASP A 542 25.03 -21.03 50.49
CA ASP A 542 26.20 -20.17 50.48
C ASP A 542 25.78 -18.77 50.01
N GLU A 543 26.56 -17.75 50.35
CA GLU A 543 26.36 -16.41 49.78
C GLU A 543 27.00 -16.35 48.38
N ASP A 544 28.17 -16.97 48.22
CA ASP A 544 28.97 -17.10 46.99
C ASP A 544 28.22 -17.76 45.80
N VAL A 545 28.61 -17.37 44.57
CA VAL A 545 28.07 -17.94 43.33
C VAL A 545 28.98 -19.06 42.80
N ALA A 546 28.42 -20.01 42.04
CA ALA A 546 29.21 -21.05 41.37
C ALA A 546 30.31 -20.42 40.48
N PRO A 547 31.59 -20.86 40.58
CA PRO A 547 32.06 -22.12 41.18
C PRO A 547 32.55 -22.01 42.64
N ASN A 548 32.34 -20.89 43.32
CA ASN A 548 32.75 -20.71 44.72
C ASN A 548 31.72 -21.32 45.69
N GLY A 549 30.42 -21.18 45.39
CA GLY A 549 29.33 -21.83 46.14
C GLY A 549 28.91 -23.21 45.58
N PRO A 550 27.60 -23.43 45.28
CA PRO A 550 27.07 -24.75 44.92
C PRO A 550 27.57 -25.27 43.55
N PRO A 551 27.60 -26.61 43.31
CA PRO A 551 27.00 -27.68 44.11
C PRO A 551 27.77 -28.07 45.37
N PHE A 552 27.04 -28.40 46.44
CA PHE A 552 27.63 -28.77 47.74
C PHE A 552 27.84 -30.29 47.91
N ASP A 553 28.96 -30.68 48.52
CA ASP A 553 29.23 -32.05 49.01
C ASP A 553 28.89 -32.15 50.51
N PHE A 554 27.95 -33.05 50.85
CA PHE A 554 27.47 -33.25 52.22
C PHE A 554 28.08 -34.53 52.81
N THR A 555 28.84 -34.40 53.90
CA THR A 555 29.49 -35.54 54.57
C THR A 555 29.13 -35.61 56.06
N ILE A 556 28.97 -36.82 56.62
CA ILE A 556 28.60 -37.02 58.04
C ILE A 556 29.86 -37.28 58.87
N VAL A 557 30.04 -36.54 59.96
CA VAL A 557 31.17 -36.69 60.89
C VAL A 557 30.82 -37.73 61.96
N HIS A 558 31.07 -39.01 61.65
CA HIS A 558 30.59 -40.14 62.44
C HIS A 558 30.96 -40.11 63.94
N GLU A 559 32.07 -39.48 64.32
CA GLU A 559 32.56 -39.42 65.70
C GLU A 559 31.63 -38.58 66.62
N ASP A 560 30.96 -37.56 66.06
CA ASP A 560 30.06 -36.64 66.76
C ASP A 560 28.59 -36.79 66.30
N THR A 561 28.16 -38.01 65.93
CA THR A 561 26.78 -38.27 65.46
C THR A 561 26.01 -39.25 66.34
N VAL A 562 24.77 -38.89 66.69
CA VAL A 562 23.85 -39.76 67.42
C VAL A 562 23.05 -40.61 66.43
N GLY A 563 23.27 -41.92 66.45
CA GLY A 563 22.62 -42.89 65.55
C GLY A 563 23.30 -43.06 64.20
N LYS A 564 22.91 -44.08 63.44
CA LYS A 564 23.50 -44.39 62.13
C LYS A 564 22.78 -43.67 60.99
N TRP A 565 23.45 -42.70 60.40
CA TRP A 565 22.94 -41.89 59.29
C TRP A 565 23.74 -42.10 58.00
N ARG A 566 23.08 -41.87 56.86
CA ARG A 566 23.65 -41.87 55.50
C ARG A 566 23.19 -40.61 54.78
N VAL A 567 24.11 -39.96 54.07
CA VAL A 567 23.77 -38.92 53.10
C VAL A 567 23.36 -39.56 51.78
N GLU A 568 22.27 -39.09 51.19
CA GLU A 568 21.95 -39.25 49.78
C GLU A 568 21.83 -37.86 49.13
N TYR A 569 22.47 -37.65 47.98
CA TYR A 569 22.33 -36.41 47.20
C TYR A 569 20.86 -36.23 46.79
N HIS A 570 20.34 -35.00 46.90
CA HIS A 570 18.98 -34.66 46.52
C HIS A 570 18.93 -33.60 45.40
N ASN A 571 19.68 -32.51 45.56
CA ASN A 571 19.97 -31.52 44.52
C ASN A 571 21.26 -30.76 44.91
N ASP A 572 21.68 -29.80 44.08
CA ASP A 572 22.95 -29.08 44.23
C ASP A 572 23.07 -28.25 45.53
N THR A 573 21.95 -27.94 46.21
CA THR A 573 21.92 -27.21 47.48
C THR A 573 21.45 -28.04 48.67
N ALA A 574 21.08 -29.32 48.47
CA ALA A 574 20.40 -30.12 49.49
C ALA A 574 20.70 -31.62 49.42
N ALA A 575 20.69 -32.26 50.59
CA ALA A 575 20.86 -33.69 50.73
C ALA A 575 19.82 -34.31 51.67
N ILE A 576 19.53 -35.60 51.49
CA ILE A 576 18.65 -36.38 52.37
C ILE A 576 19.52 -37.16 53.36
N LEU A 577 19.35 -36.88 54.65
CA LEU A 577 19.90 -37.66 55.74
C LEU A 577 18.97 -38.85 56.00
N ARG A 578 19.31 -40.05 55.52
CA ARG A 578 18.57 -41.29 55.81
C ARG A 578 19.06 -41.97 57.08
N ALA A 579 18.11 -42.46 57.88
CA ALA A 579 18.40 -43.36 58.99
C ALA A 579 18.72 -44.77 58.46
N GLN A 580 19.81 -45.37 58.93
CA GLN A 580 20.20 -46.76 58.62
C GLN A 580 19.59 -47.78 59.61
N GLU A 581 18.88 -47.31 60.64
CA GLU A 581 18.29 -48.12 61.71
C GLU A 581 16.95 -47.52 62.19
N THR A 582 16.14 -48.30 62.91
CA THR A 582 14.84 -47.85 63.41
C THR A 582 14.99 -46.87 64.57
N LEU A 583 14.81 -45.59 64.30
CA LEU A 583 14.90 -44.53 65.30
C LEU A 583 13.65 -44.49 66.20
N TRP A 584 13.86 -44.17 67.47
CA TRP A 584 12.81 -44.00 68.47
C TRP A 584 12.44 -42.51 68.61
N PRO A 585 11.31 -42.14 69.24
CA PRO A 585 10.98 -40.74 69.48
C PRO A 585 11.95 -40.02 70.43
N ASP A 586 12.98 -39.39 69.88
CA ASP A 586 13.99 -38.59 70.60
C ASP A 586 14.62 -37.52 69.68
N ILE A 587 15.55 -36.70 70.21
CA ILE A 587 16.34 -35.74 69.42
C ILE A 587 17.71 -36.35 69.09
N TYR A 588 17.97 -36.57 67.80
CA TYR A 588 19.24 -37.07 67.30
C TYR A 588 20.08 -35.90 66.78
N GLU A 589 21.24 -35.65 67.39
CA GLU A 589 22.18 -34.65 66.89
C GLU A 589 23.08 -35.29 65.82
N VAL A 590 23.01 -34.75 64.60
CA VAL A 590 23.75 -35.23 63.43
C VAL A 590 24.73 -34.15 63.00
N THR A 591 26.02 -34.42 63.20
CA THR A 591 27.11 -33.54 62.75
C THR A 591 27.41 -33.76 61.27
N VAL A 592 27.28 -32.70 60.49
CA VAL A 592 27.42 -32.66 59.03
C VAL A 592 28.51 -31.65 58.66
N LEU A 593 29.48 -32.10 57.88
CA LEU A 593 30.46 -31.26 57.21
C LEU A 593 29.98 -31.06 55.77
N VAL A 594 29.48 -29.86 55.47
CA VAL A 594 29.13 -29.40 54.12
C VAL A 594 30.36 -28.75 53.51
N LYS A 595 30.62 -29.01 52.23
CA LYS A 595 31.66 -28.39 51.41
C LYS A 595 31.08 -27.79 50.15
N ASP A 596 31.73 -26.76 49.63
CA ASP A 596 31.46 -26.21 48.29
C ASP A 596 32.09 -27.03 47.16
N GLN A 597 31.92 -26.54 45.92
CA GLN A 597 32.46 -27.16 44.71
C GLN A 597 34.01 -27.22 44.68
N GLN A 598 34.70 -26.34 45.40
CA GLN A 598 36.17 -26.30 45.51
C GLN A 598 36.69 -27.09 46.73
N GLY A 599 35.80 -27.52 47.62
CA GLY A 599 36.10 -28.34 48.78
C GLY A 599 36.42 -27.54 50.05
N VAL A 600 36.19 -26.23 50.07
CA VAL A 600 36.24 -25.43 51.30
C VAL A 600 34.96 -25.72 52.11
N ALA A 601 35.06 -25.52 53.43
CA ALA A 601 34.00 -25.79 54.38
C ALA A 601 34.16 -24.87 55.59
N CYS A 602 33.06 -24.64 56.30
CA CYS A 602 33.09 -23.85 57.53
C CYS A 602 34.06 -24.44 58.57
N PRO A 603 34.81 -23.60 59.35
CA PRO A 603 35.85 -24.09 60.25
C PRO A 603 35.39 -25.04 61.36
N GLU A 604 34.11 -24.99 61.74
CA GLU A 604 33.48 -25.90 62.69
C GLU A 604 32.42 -26.76 61.97
N PRO A 605 32.41 -28.11 62.16
CA PRO A 605 31.35 -28.97 61.63
C PRO A 605 29.97 -28.59 62.17
N GLN A 606 28.98 -28.54 61.28
CA GLN A 606 27.65 -28.02 61.59
C GLN A 606 26.75 -29.13 62.16
N LYS A 607 25.75 -28.77 62.97
CA LYS A 607 24.95 -29.74 63.73
C LYS A 607 23.45 -29.58 63.48
N VAL A 608 22.82 -30.64 62.98
CA VAL A 608 21.36 -30.72 62.78
C VAL A 608 20.74 -31.56 63.88
N LYS A 609 19.76 -31.00 64.58
CA LYS A 609 18.99 -31.68 65.63
C LYS A 609 17.74 -32.28 65.01
N VAL A 610 17.85 -33.52 64.55
CA VAL A 610 16.75 -34.26 63.93
C VAL A 610 15.82 -34.79 65.04
N ARG A 611 14.68 -34.12 65.24
CA ARG A 611 13.65 -34.53 66.19
C ARG A 611 12.78 -35.62 65.55
N VAL A 612 12.88 -36.83 66.07
CA VAL A 612 12.07 -37.98 65.69
C VAL A 612 10.83 -38.05 66.58
N CYS A 613 9.65 -38.31 66.01
CA CYS A 613 8.40 -38.39 66.78
C CYS A 613 7.29 -39.21 66.11
N THR A 614 6.30 -39.61 66.90
CA THR A 614 5.07 -40.26 66.40
C THR A 614 4.12 -39.19 65.85
N CYS A 615 4.02 -39.10 64.52
CA CYS A 615 3.07 -38.24 63.83
C CYS A 615 1.74 -38.96 63.61
N GLU A 616 0.61 -38.32 63.87
CA GLU A 616 -0.72 -38.94 63.70
C GLU A 616 -1.09 -39.04 62.20
N ASP A 617 -0.84 -37.99 61.42
CA ASP A 617 -1.04 -37.95 59.95
C ASP A 617 0.24 -38.23 59.15
N GLY A 618 1.29 -38.77 59.78
CA GLY A 618 2.54 -39.15 59.11
C GLY A 618 3.45 -37.99 58.63
N VAL A 619 3.07 -36.72 58.86
CA VAL A 619 3.83 -35.53 58.40
C VAL A 619 4.25 -34.58 59.54
N VAL A 620 3.45 -34.40 60.61
CA VAL A 620 3.67 -33.33 61.61
C VAL A 620 3.85 -33.85 63.04
N CYS A 621 4.80 -33.25 63.76
CA CYS A 621 5.25 -33.63 65.09
C CYS A 621 4.38 -33.03 66.23
N GLY A 622 3.50 -33.83 66.84
CA GLY A 622 2.56 -33.36 67.87
C GLY A 622 3.19 -33.08 69.25
N LYS A 623 2.96 -31.87 69.80
CA LYS A 623 3.34 -31.50 71.17
C LYS A 623 2.37 -32.10 72.21
N LYS A 624 2.85 -32.98 73.11
CA LYS A 624 2.03 -33.53 74.21
C LYS A 624 1.99 -32.59 75.43
N GLY A 625 0.78 -32.21 75.85
CA GLY A 625 0.51 -31.49 77.11
C GLY A 625 0.35 -32.43 78.31
N SER A 626 0.58 -31.92 79.53
CA SER A 626 0.70 -32.73 80.77
C SER A 626 -0.63 -33.19 81.40
N THR A 627 -1.76 -33.16 80.68
CA THR A 627 -3.05 -33.68 81.18
C THR A 627 -3.74 -34.56 80.14
N GLY A 628 -4.28 -35.70 80.59
CA GLY A 628 -4.74 -36.81 79.75
C GLY A 628 -6.10 -36.60 79.07
N GLN A 629 -6.29 -35.48 78.38
CA GLN A 629 -7.38 -35.31 77.41
C GLN A 629 -6.81 -34.79 76.08
N PRO A 630 -7.30 -35.27 74.93
CA PRO A 630 -6.95 -34.65 73.66
C PRO A 630 -7.61 -33.27 73.59
N THR A 631 -6.85 -32.22 73.90
CA THR A 631 -7.22 -30.86 73.53
C THR A 631 -7.21 -30.79 72.00
N LYS A 632 -8.39 -31.00 71.39
CA LYS A 632 -8.64 -30.53 70.03
C LYS A 632 -8.57 -29.00 70.04
N THR A 633 -7.37 -28.47 69.95
CA THR A 633 -7.12 -27.21 69.24
C THR A 633 -7.52 -27.47 67.79
N SER A 634 -8.81 -27.34 67.51
CA SER A 634 -9.34 -27.39 66.15
C SER A 634 -8.91 -26.10 65.45
N GLU A 635 -7.64 -26.07 65.04
CA GLU A 635 -7.18 -25.14 64.03
C GLU A 635 -8.07 -25.34 62.81
N LEU A 636 -8.89 -24.33 62.53
CA LEU A 636 -9.72 -24.33 61.35
C LEU A 636 -8.77 -24.20 60.17
N GLY A 637 -8.58 -25.28 59.41
CA GLY A 637 -7.89 -25.20 58.13
C GLY A 637 -8.55 -24.15 57.22
N PRO A 638 -7.88 -23.69 56.14
CA PRO A 638 -8.37 -22.56 55.33
C PRO A 638 -9.81 -22.72 54.81
N ALA A 639 -10.28 -23.96 54.55
CA ALA A 639 -11.68 -24.23 54.21
C ALA A 639 -12.66 -23.99 55.37
N GLY A 640 -12.28 -24.28 56.62
CA GLY A 640 -13.07 -23.99 57.82
C GLY A 640 -13.09 -22.50 58.18
N ILE A 641 -11.95 -21.81 57.99
CA ILE A 641 -11.87 -20.35 58.09
C ILE A 641 -12.76 -19.71 57.01
N GLY A 642 -12.69 -20.18 55.76
CA GLY A 642 -13.55 -19.72 54.67
C GLY A 642 -15.04 -19.92 54.93
N LEU A 643 -15.45 -21.06 55.49
CA LEU A 643 -16.84 -21.32 55.89
C LEU A 643 -17.30 -20.40 57.04
N LEU A 644 -16.42 -20.10 58.01
CA LEU A 644 -16.74 -19.11 59.05
C LEU A 644 -16.87 -17.70 58.47
N PHE A 645 -15.95 -17.26 57.61
CA PHE A 645 -16.07 -15.96 56.94
C PHE A 645 -17.34 -15.86 56.08
N LEU A 646 -17.69 -16.91 55.31
CA LEU A 646 -18.92 -16.96 54.53
C LEU A 646 -20.17 -16.86 55.42
N GLY A 647 -20.18 -17.58 56.55
CA GLY A 647 -21.26 -17.49 57.54
C GLY A 647 -21.37 -16.11 58.20
N LEU A 648 -20.23 -15.45 58.47
CA LEU A 648 -20.18 -14.10 59.04
C LEU A 648 -20.62 -13.04 58.02
N LEU A 649 -20.24 -13.19 56.74
CA LEU A 649 -20.71 -12.36 55.63
C LEU A 649 -22.24 -12.47 55.46
N LEU A 650 -22.79 -13.68 55.48
CA LEU A 650 -24.23 -13.91 55.44
C LEU A 650 -24.95 -13.30 56.67
N LEU A 651 -24.36 -13.40 57.87
CA LEU A 651 -24.88 -12.75 59.07
C LEU A 651 -24.79 -11.22 59.04
N ALA A 652 -23.80 -10.65 58.36
CA ALA A 652 -23.67 -9.20 58.14
C ALA A 652 -24.60 -8.68 57.03
N LEU A 653 -24.95 -9.52 56.05
CA LEU A 653 -25.91 -9.19 54.98
C LEU A 653 -27.33 -8.97 55.50
N ILE A 654 -27.73 -9.67 56.57
CA ILE A 654 -29.06 -9.55 57.20
C ILE A 654 -29.33 -8.13 57.74
N PRO A 655 -28.50 -7.53 58.61
CA PRO A 655 -28.69 -6.14 59.05
C PRO A 655 -28.48 -5.12 57.92
N LEU A 656 -27.65 -5.42 56.91
CA LEU A 656 -27.48 -4.55 55.74
C LEU A 656 -28.78 -4.45 54.91
N LEU A 657 -29.43 -5.59 54.65
CA LEU A 657 -30.73 -5.64 53.97
C LEU A 657 -31.86 -4.97 54.78
N LEU A 658 -31.80 -5.03 56.11
CA LEU A 658 -32.73 -4.30 56.98
C LEU A 658 -32.50 -2.78 56.93
N LEU A 659 -31.24 -2.33 56.80
CA LEU A 659 -30.87 -0.92 56.64
C LEU A 659 -31.44 -0.31 55.35
N PHE A 660 -31.37 -1.04 54.23
CA PHE A 660 -31.99 -0.60 52.96
C PHE A 660 -33.53 -0.59 52.98
N CYS A 661 -34.18 -1.15 54.01
CA CYS A 661 -35.63 -1.20 54.14
C CYS A 661 -36.22 -0.03 54.97
N GLN A 662 -35.40 0.86 55.54
CA GLN A 662 -35.86 1.99 56.36
C GLN A 662 -35.24 3.35 55.99
N CYS A 663 -35.51 3.87 54.79
CA CYS A 663 -35.38 5.33 54.55
C CYS A 663 -36.39 5.90 53.54
N GLY A 664 -37.61 5.34 53.50
CA GLY A 664 -38.69 5.83 52.66
C GLY A 664 -39.46 7.04 53.22
N LYS A 665 -38.80 8.20 53.47
CA LYS A 665 -39.43 9.56 53.50
C LYS A 665 -38.50 10.74 53.85
N ALA A 666 -38.74 11.84 53.12
CA ALA A 666 -38.72 13.26 53.56
C ALA A 666 -37.40 13.99 53.93
N ALA A 667 -37.00 14.91 53.02
CA ALA A 667 -36.55 16.30 53.24
C ALA A 667 -35.32 16.63 54.13
N GLY A 668 -34.44 17.55 53.67
CA GLY A 668 -33.30 17.98 54.51
C GLY A 668 -32.24 18.99 54.02
N VAL A 669 -32.41 19.68 52.87
CA VAL A 669 -31.77 20.98 52.48
C VAL A 669 -30.30 21.31 52.87
N ALA A 670 -29.50 21.57 51.83
CA ALA A 670 -28.27 22.42 51.78
C ALA A 670 -26.95 21.94 52.43
N GLY A 671 -25.82 22.26 51.76
CA GLY A 671 -24.47 21.98 52.25
C GLY A 671 -23.36 21.89 51.18
N GLY A 672 -23.45 22.65 50.07
CA GLY A 672 -22.44 22.62 49.01
C GLY A 672 -21.20 23.46 49.35
N PHE A 673 -20.01 22.88 49.24
CA PHE A 673 -18.73 23.57 49.46
C PHE A 673 -17.91 23.72 48.16
N THR A 674 -17.75 24.98 47.75
CA THR A 674 -16.57 25.60 47.10
C THR A 674 -15.78 24.82 46.04
N GLU A 675 -15.73 25.39 44.84
CA GLU A 675 -14.81 25.04 43.75
C GLU A 675 -13.33 25.29 44.13
N MET A 676 -12.40 24.54 43.51
CA MET A 676 -10.96 24.84 43.52
C MET A 676 -10.55 25.68 42.30
N PRO A 677 -9.51 26.53 42.41
CA PRO A 677 -9.10 27.45 41.35
C PRO A 677 -8.39 26.77 40.17
N PHE A 678 -8.33 27.48 39.04
CA PHE A 678 -7.74 27.03 37.79
C PHE A 678 -6.19 26.99 37.83
N ASP A 679 -5.62 25.79 37.81
CA ASP A 679 -4.59 25.42 36.83
C ASP A 679 -4.56 23.88 36.62
N THR A 680 -3.80 23.37 35.65
CA THR A 680 -3.68 21.96 35.17
C THR A 680 -4.68 21.46 34.11
N LYS A 681 -5.26 22.36 33.29
CA LYS A 681 -6.17 21.97 32.19
C LYS A 681 -5.49 21.54 30.87
N SER A 682 -4.29 20.98 30.93
CA SER A 682 -3.43 20.66 29.76
C SER A 682 -2.96 19.20 29.64
N HIS A 683 -3.10 18.37 30.68
CA HIS A 683 -2.57 16.99 30.70
C HIS A 683 -3.63 15.92 31.00
N LEU A 684 -4.82 16.07 30.43
CA LEU A 684 -5.87 15.04 30.44
C LEU A 684 -6.16 14.53 29.02
N ILE A 685 -5.42 13.49 28.62
CA ILE A 685 -5.77 12.67 27.47
C ILE A 685 -6.86 11.68 27.90
N ASN A 686 -7.91 11.56 27.09
CA ASN A 686 -9.10 10.76 27.38
C ASN A 686 -8.83 9.26 27.17
N TYR A 687 -8.60 8.51 28.24
CA TYR A 687 -8.39 7.06 28.17
C TYR A 687 -9.71 6.29 28.27
N ARG A 688 -10.33 6.04 27.11
CA ARG A 688 -11.37 5.02 26.94
C ARG A 688 -10.77 3.77 26.33
N THR A 689 -10.58 2.74 27.15
CA THR A 689 -10.52 1.34 26.69
C THR A 689 -11.00 0.42 27.80
N GLU A 690 -11.60 -0.70 27.36
CA GLU A 690 -11.99 -1.85 28.18
C GLU A 690 -13.09 -1.65 29.23
N GLY A 691 -13.68 -2.76 29.65
CA GLY A 691 -14.74 -2.84 30.63
C GLY A 691 -14.96 -4.29 31.06
N GLN A 692 -15.52 -4.46 32.27
CA GLN A 692 -15.75 -5.75 32.96
C GLN A 692 -14.46 -6.52 33.33
N GLY A 693 -14.05 -6.61 34.60
CA GLY A 693 -14.60 -5.98 35.81
C GLY A 693 -14.04 -6.57 37.12
N GLU A 694 -14.31 -5.89 38.24
CA GLU A 694 -14.11 -6.31 39.66
C GLU A 694 -12.63 -6.48 40.13
N ASN A 695 -12.10 -5.71 41.10
CA ASN A 695 -12.40 -5.57 42.55
C ASN A 695 -11.87 -6.79 43.37
N THR A 696 -11.26 -6.71 44.57
CA THR A 696 -10.90 -5.64 45.56
C THR A 696 -9.89 -6.27 46.58
N GLU A 697 -9.15 -5.63 47.51
CA GLU A 697 -9.06 -4.25 48.05
C GLU A 697 -7.59 -3.95 48.53
N VAL A 698 -7.36 -3.15 49.60
CA VAL A 698 -6.03 -2.75 50.15
C VAL A 698 -6.05 -2.70 51.70
N PRO A 699 -4.92 -2.94 52.40
CA PRO A 699 -4.52 -2.10 53.56
C PRO A 699 -2.98 -1.98 53.77
N LEU A 700 -2.36 -1.22 54.71
CA LEU A 700 -2.52 0.10 55.37
C LEU A 700 -1.12 0.41 56.01
N LEU A 701 -0.42 1.52 55.74
CA LEU A 701 -0.54 2.91 56.26
C LEU A 701 0.01 3.15 57.69
N THR A 702 1.05 3.99 57.85
CA THR A 702 1.32 4.83 59.05
C THR A 702 2.06 6.15 58.71
N MET A 703 1.72 7.26 59.39
CA MET A 703 2.45 8.55 59.45
C MET A 703 3.00 8.81 60.87
N PRO A 704 3.96 9.73 61.08
CA PRO A 704 3.69 11.03 61.77
C PRO A 704 4.64 12.21 61.34
N THR A 705 4.59 13.51 61.74
CA THR A 705 3.60 14.45 62.35
C THR A 705 4.13 15.90 62.28
N GLN A 706 3.27 16.87 61.89
CA GLN A 706 3.32 18.33 62.25
C GLN A 706 4.56 19.14 61.78
N VAL A 707 4.68 20.49 61.91
CA VAL A 707 3.95 21.55 62.65
C VAL A 707 4.02 22.93 61.90
N ASP A 708 3.04 23.83 62.15
CA ASP A 708 3.10 25.33 62.18
C ASP A 708 3.75 26.16 61.03
N ALA A 709 3.62 27.50 60.93
CA ALA A 709 2.54 28.48 61.14
C ALA A 709 3.07 29.89 60.70
N GLY A 710 2.22 30.87 60.36
CA GLY A 710 2.66 32.30 60.32
C GLY A 710 2.18 33.19 59.16
N ASP A 711 1.29 34.11 59.50
CA ASP A 711 0.60 35.20 58.75
C ASP A 711 1.51 36.38 58.26
N PHE A 712 0.88 37.41 57.65
CA PHE A 712 1.28 38.83 57.41
C PHE A 712 1.51 39.40 55.99
N ASN A 713 0.40 39.60 55.27
CA ASN A 713 -0.19 40.92 54.89
C ASN A 713 0.52 42.03 54.04
N ILE A 714 -0.27 42.59 53.09
CA ILE A 714 -0.37 44.03 52.67
C ILE A 714 0.73 44.55 51.69
N HIS A 715 0.43 45.14 50.50
CA HIS A 715 -0.36 46.38 50.28
C HIS A 715 -0.90 46.58 48.82
N ARG A 716 -2.07 47.24 48.71
CA ARG A 716 -2.54 48.28 47.73
C ARG A 716 -1.77 48.50 46.40
N ASN A 717 -2.42 48.75 45.25
CA ASN A 717 -3.49 49.74 44.99
C ASN A 717 -4.26 49.48 43.65
N SER A 718 -5.42 50.12 43.48
CA SER A 718 -6.25 50.13 42.25
C SER A 718 -6.14 51.45 41.45
N ILE A 719 -6.57 51.49 40.17
CA ILE A 719 -7.54 52.50 39.63
C ILE A 719 -7.89 52.31 38.12
N ASN A 720 -9.15 52.65 37.79
CA ASN A 720 -9.76 52.91 36.47
C ASN A 720 -10.03 51.76 35.47
N ALA A 721 -11.08 52.03 34.67
CA ALA A 721 -11.68 51.17 33.64
C ALA A 721 -12.18 52.04 32.48
N ASN A 722 -12.70 51.43 31.41
CA ASN A 722 -13.88 51.96 30.71
C ASN A 722 -14.59 50.89 29.86
N MET A 723 -15.85 51.17 29.46
CA MET A 723 -16.79 50.20 28.87
C MET A 723 -17.20 50.53 27.43
N ALA A 724 -17.47 49.48 26.64
CA ALA A 724 -18.52 49.33 25.62
C ALA A 724 -18.65 47.80 25.35
N GLY A 725 -19.81 47.16 25.12
CA GLY A 725 -21.13 47.61 24.63
C GLY A 725 -21.17 47.47 23.10
N MET A 726 -22.11 46.78 22.42
CA MET A 726 -23.45 46.20 22.71
C MET A 726 -23.78 45.14 21.60
N ASP A 727 -24.94 44.47 21.47
CA ASP A 727 -25.81 43.71 22.40
C ASP A 727 -26.98 43.03 21.60
N PHE A 728 -27.54 41.88 22.04
CA PHE A 728 -28.73 41.14 21.47
C PHE A 728 -28.69 40.69 19.96
N VAL A 729 -29.61 39.87 19.38
CA VAL A 729 -30.98 39.38 19.73
C VAL A 729 -31.18 37.88 19.37
N LYS A 730 -32.15 37.19 20.00
CA LYS A 730 -32.66 35.84 19.65
C LYS A 730 -33.53 35.81 18.37
N SER A 731 -33.76 34.61 17.81
CA SER A 731 -35.06 34.22 17.24
C SER A 731 -35.36 32.73 17.47
N VAL A 732 -36.61 32.30 17.24
CA VAL A 732 -37.15 30.95 17.52
C VAL A 732 -38.24 30.61 16.49
N THR A 733 -38.25 29.37 15.98
CA THR A 733 -39.47 28.74 15.43
C THR A 733 -39.37 27.21 15.43
N SER A 734 -40.52 26.55 15.56
CA SER A 734 -40.74 25.13 15.23
C SER A 734 -41.94 25.04 14.30
N MET A 735 -42.07 23.98 13.51
CA MET A 735 -43.32 23.62 12.82
C MET A 735 -43.32 22.12 12.47
N ASP A 736 -44.33 21.40 12.95
CA ASP A 736 -44.72 20.09 12.43
C ASP A 736 -45.56 20.23 11.15
N GLY A 737 -45.59 19.20 10.31
CA GLY A 737 -46.42 19.15 9.10
C GLY A 737 -46.65 17.72 8.61
N MET A 738 -47.90 17.28 8.56
CA MET A 738 -48.29 15.88 8.31
C MET A 738 -48.48 15.53 6.82
N ASN A 739 -48.05 14.32 6.43
CA ASN A 739 -48.77 13.35 5.58
C ASN A 739 -47.88 12.09 5.39
N GLY A 740 -48.39 10.86 5.25
CA GLY A 740 -49.79 10.41 5.33
C GLY A 740 -50.09 9.29 4.31
N GLY A 741 -50.04 8.02 4.73
CA GLY A 741 -50.33 6.84 3.90
C GLY A 741 -49.27 5.72 4.00
N VAL A 742 -49.54 4.42 4.23
CA VAL A 742 -50.54 3.59 4.98
C VAL A 742 -50.41 2.13 4.44
N TYR A 743 -50.78 1.10 5.23
CA TYR A 743 -50.52 -0.35 5.07
C TYR A 743 -49.07 -0.77 5.45
N GLU A 744 -48.82 -1.58 6.49
CA GLU A 744 -49.31 -2.94 6.90
C GLU A 744 -48.68 -4.10 6.09
N ASP A 745 -48.40 -5.29 6.63
CA ASP A 745 -47.88 -5.69 7.96
C ASP A 745 -47.43 -7.19 7.92
N ASP A 746 -46.99 -7.73 9.07
CA ASP A 746 -47.13 -9.12 9.53
C ASP A 746 -46.22 -10.30 9.04
N VAL A 747 -45.65 -10.99 10.05
CA VAL A 747 -45.56 -12.47 10.27
C VAL A 747 -44.62 -13.37 9.44
N ALA A 748 -43.41 -13.52 10.00
CA ALA A 748 -42.82 -14.78 10.51
C ALA A 748 -42.99 -16.18 9.84
N ARG A 749 -41.81 -16.79 9.59
CA ARG A 749 -41.40 -18.21 9.80
C ARG A 749 -41.81 -19.35 8.82
N HIS A 750 -40.80 -20.22 8.64
CA HIS A 750 -40.81 -21.70 8.62
C HIS A 750 -40.79 -22.50 7.30
N LEU A 751 -39.77 -23.38 7.24
CA LEU A 751 -39.68 -24.71 6.58
C LEU A 751 -39.46 -24.78 5.05
N ARG A 752 -39.03 -25.90 4.43
CA ARG A 752 -37.94 -26.90 4.72
C ARG A 752 -38.05 -28.10 3.76
N GLU A 753 -37.02 -28.35 2.94
CA GLU A 753 -36.71 -29.63 2.26
C GLU A 753 -35.24 -29.51 1.78
N GLU A 754 -34.24 -30.29 2.19
CA GLU A 754 -33.99 -31.76 2.24
C GLU A 754 -33.68 -32.44 0.90
N GLY A 755 -32.52 -33.12 0.85
CA GLY A 755 -31.95 -33.78 -0.32
C GLY A 755 -30.72 -34.64 0.05
N TRP A 756 -30.97 -35.90 0.41
CA TRP A 756 -30.02 -36.90 0.90
C TRP A 756 -29.09 -37.44 -0.24
N GLY A 757 -27.95 -38.11 -0.02
CA GLY A 757 -27.21 -38.43 1.21
C GLY A 757 -26.16 -39.57 1.05
N THR A 758 -25.07 -39.51 1.85
CA THR A 758 -24.20 -40.62 2.35
C THR A 758 -23.52 -41.68 1.44
N MET A 759 -22.18 -41.73 1.54
CA MET A 759 -21.28 -42.90 1.75
C MET A 759 -21.26 -44.13 0.81
N ASN A 760 -20.04 -44.57 0.44
CA ASN A 760 -19.52 -45.87 0.92
C ASN A 760 -17.96 -45.93 0.95
N GLN A 761 -17.40 -46.94 1.65
CA GLN A 761 -15.94 -47.22 1.76
C GLN A 761 -15.54 -48.47 0.95
N GLN A 762 -14.25 -48.64 0.63
CA GLN A 762 -13.52 -49.92 0.84
C GLN A 762 -12.00 -49.82 0.62
N MET A 763 -11.24 -50.74 1.23
CA MET A 763 -9.78 -50.92 1.08
C MET A 763 -9.40 -52.29 0.48
N ARG A 764 -8.31 -52.33 -0.31
CA ARG A 764 -7.34 -53.45 -0.52
C ARG A 764 -6.30 -53.00 -1.57
N GLY A 765 -5.02 -53.41 -1.55
CA GLY A 765 -4.25 -54.13 -0.53
C GLY A 765 -3.16 -55.05 -1.14
N SER A 766 -1.87 -54.71 -0.94
CA SER A 766 -0.65 -55.43 -1.42
C SER A 766 -0.42 -55.38 -2.95
N GLY A 767 0.80 -55.36 -3.52
CA GLY A 767 2.18 -55.31 -3.01
C GLY A 767 3.17 -55.70 -4.14
N GLY A 768 4.47 -55.39 -4.16
CA GLY A 768 5.34 -54.64 -3.25
C GLY A 768 6.82 -54.68 -3.73
N GLY A 769 7.76 -54.12 -2.96
CA GLY A 769 9.21 -54.13 -3.22
C GLY A 769 9.77 -52.85 -3.88
N GLY A 770 10.92 -52.29 -3.47
CA GLY A 770 11.84 -52.68 -2.38
C GLY A 770 12.78 -51.53 -1.96
N GLY A 771 13.57 -51.73 -0.89
CA GLY A 771 14.42 -50.71 -0.22
C GLY A 771 15.42 -49.97 -1.12
N GLY A 772 15.93 -48.79 -0.76
CA GLY A 772 16.77 -48.51 0.44
C GLY A 772 18.20 -48.18 -0.07
N PHE A 773 19.17 -47.61 0.66
CA PHE A 773 19.25 -47.04 2.01
C PHE A 773 20.53 -46.15 2.07
N TYR A 774 20.68 -45.32 3.12
CA TYR A 774 21.90 -44.67 3.67
C TYR A 774 23.16 -44.33 2.83
N SER A 775 23.64 -43.08 2.98
CA SER A 775 25.00 -42.69 3.44
C SER A 775 24.98 -41.14 3.58
N GLU A 776 25.24 -40.48 4.71
CA GLU A 776 26.46 -40.45 5.54
C GLU A 776 27.73 -40.11 4.76
N TYR A 777 28.38 -39.00 5.13
CA TYR A 777 29.83 -38.98 5.34
C TYR A 777 30.24 -37.86 6.31
N GLU A 778 31.16 -38.17 7.21
CA GLU A 778 31.56 -37.33 8.34
C GLU A 778 32.71 -36.35 8.06
N SER A 779 32.95 -35.50 9.05
CA SER A 779 34.06 -34.56 9.19
C SER A 779 35.47 -35.16 9.14
N ARG A 780 36.41 -34.40 8.57
CA ARG A 780 37.80 -34.31 9.06
C ARG A 780 38.42 -32.98 8.61
N GLU A 781 38.45 -31.98 9.49
CA GLU A 781 39.59 -31.68 10.38
C GLU A 781 40.97 -31.59 9.71
N SER A 782 41.51 -30.38 9.69
CA SER A 782 42.95 -30.12 9.87
C SER A 782 43.10 -28.78 10.61
N ALA A 783 44.02 -28.70 11.56
CA ALA A 783 43.92 -27.79 12.70
C ALA A 783 44.81 -26.54 12.64
N ARG A 784 44.55 -25.63 13.61
CA ARG A 784 45.15 -24.32 13.95
C ARG A 784 44.30 -23.12 13.49
N GLY A 785 43.94 -22.17 14.36
CA GLY A 785 44.13 -22.13 15.81
C GLY A 785 44.15 -20.70 16.36
N GLY A 786 43.08 -20.29 17.04
CA GLY A 786 42.92 -19.02 17.73
C GLY A 786 41.74 -19.12 18.69
N MET A 787 41.84 -18.50 19.86
CA MET A 787 40.84 -18.63 20.94
C MET A 787 39.73 -17.58 20.85
N PHE A 788 38.61 -17.86 21.53
CA PHE A 788 37.46 -16.98 21.79
C PHE A 788 36.52 -16.69 20.62
N ASP A 789 35.65 -17.66 20.32
CA ASP A 789 34.24 -17.41 20.03
C ASP A 789 33.39 -18.56 20.60
N GLY A 790 32.11 -18.31 20.92
CA GLY A 790 31.13 -19.34 21.28
C GLY A 790 30.73 -19.44 22.76
N MET A 791 29.88 -18.51 23.23
CA MET A 791 28.83 -18.83 24.22
C MET A 791 27.50 -18.20 23.78
N ALA A 792 26.76 -18.93 22.94
CA ALA A 792 25.39 -18.60 22.58
C ALA A 792 24.39 -19.19 23.60
N LEU A 793 23.38 -18.41 23.98
CA LEU A 793 22.42 -18.80 25.03
C LEU A 793 21.39 -19.85 24.56
N PRO A 794 20.90 -20.75 25.45
CA PRO A 794 19.93 -21.79 25.09
C PRO A 794 18.59 -21.27 24.56
N HIS A 795 18.00 -22.03 23.63
CA HIS A 795 16.97 -21.56 22.70
C HIS A 795 15.52 -21.50 23.25
N HIS A 796 15.34 -21.19 24.54
CA HIS A 796 14.01 -21.13 25.19
C HIS A 796 13.57 -19.73 25.66
N PHE A 797 14.31 -18.66 25.33
CA PHE A 797 14.00 -17.28 25.76
C PHE A 797 13.58 -16.30 24.64
N LEU A 798 13.41 -16.77 23.40
CA LEU A 798 12.96 -15.95 22.25
C LEU A 798 11.52 -16.26 21.81
N GLY A 799 10.64 -16.58 22.77
CA GLY A 799 9.27 -17.05 22.53
C GLY A 799 8.18 -15.99 22.44
N GLN A 800 8.47 -14.69 22.61
CA GLN A 800 7.45 -13.62 22.69
C GLN A 800 7.70 -12.38 21.83
N TYR A 801 8.79 -12.30 21.05
CA TYR A 801 9.11 -11.11 20.25
C TYR A 801 8.57 -11.12 18.80
N TYR A 802 8.07 -12.26 18.31
CA TYR A 802 7.63 -12.43 16.92
C TYR A 802 6.19 -12.95 16.77
N THR A 803 5.27 -12.45 17.60
CA THR A 803 3.86 -12.89 17.59
C THR A 803 2.83 -11.73 17.53
N GLN A 804 3.26 -10.51 17.18
CA GLN A 804 2.36 -9.33 17.10
C GLN A 804 2.35 -8.55 15.76
N VAL A 805 3.01 -9.04 14.70
CA VAL A 805 2.94 -8.41 13.35
C VAL A 805 2.51 -9.40 12.27
N ARG A 806 1.52 -10.26 12.56
CA ARG A 806 0.94 -11.17 11.54
C ARG A 806 -0.51 -11.59 11.77
N ASN A 807 -1.38 -10.65 12.20
CA ASN A 807 -2.83 -10.90 12.26
C ASN A 807 -3.70 -9.63 12.14
N TYR A 808 -3.35 -8.70 11.24
CA TYR A 808 -4.27 -7.65 10.75
C TYR A 808 -3.98 -7.29 9.29
N LEU A 809 -4.28 -8.22 8.38
CA LEU A 809 -4.41 -7.93 6.94
C LEU A 809 -5.18 -9.07 6.25
N ASN A 810 -6.52 -8.95 6.22
CA ASN A 810 -7.31 -9.34 5.06
C ASN A 810 -8.69 -8.65 5.04
N ILE A 811 -8.69 -7.41 4.53
CA ILE A 811 -9.56 -6.81 3.49
C ILE A 811 -11.07 -7.19 3.41
N TYR A 812 -11.97 -6.19 3.39
CA TYR A 812 -12.51 -5.57 2.15
C TYR A 812 -13.76 -4.66 2.38
N TYR A 813 -13.86 -3.56 1.60
CA TYR A 813 -15.11 -2.84 1.20
C TYR A 813 -15.96 -2.14 2.31
N LEU A 814 -16.77 -1.08 2.08
CA LEU A 814 -17.28 -0.40 0.85
C LEU A 814 -17.62 1.10 1.12
N GLU A 815 -17.53 1.94 0.08
CA GLU A 815 -18.26 3.19 -0.27
C GLU A 815 -18.66 4.32 0.73
N PHE A 816 -18.46 5.57 0.26
CA PHE A 816 -19.20 6.78 0.64
C PHE A 816 -20.46 6.97 -0.24
N PRO A 817 -21.58 7.49 0.30
CA PRO A 817 -22.58 8.20 -0.48
C PRO A 817 -22.35 9.72 -0.46
N VAL A 818 -22.20 10.32 -1.64
CA VAL A 818 -22.17 11.78 -1.85
C VAL A 818 -23.59 12.37 -1.82
N THR A 819 -23.77 13.61 -1.36
CA THR A 819 -24.80 14.50 -1.95
C THR A 819 -24.53 16.00 -1.75
N GLN A 820 -24.06 16.63 -2.83
CA GLN A 820 -24.15 18.03 -3.23
C GLN A 820 -24.82 19.04 -2.27
N ARG A 821 -24.08 20.11 -1.94
CA ARG A 821 -24.08 21.30 -2.80
C ARG A 821 -22.66 21.76 -3.09
#